data_AF-A0A5E4BK18-F1
#
_entry.id   AF-A0A5E4BK18-F1
#
_cell.length_a   1.000
_cell.length_b   1.000
_cell.length_c   1.000
_cell.angle_alpha   90.00
_cell.angle_beta   90.00
_cell.angle_gamma   90.00
#
_symmetry.space_group_name_H-M   'P 1'
#
loop_
_entity.id
_entity.type
_entity.pdbx_description
1 polymer ?
#
loop_
_entity_poly.entity_id
_entity_poly.type
_entity_poly.pdbx_seq_one_letter_code
_entity_poly.pdbx_strand_id
1 'polypeptide(L)'
;MVAGRIGGCPSHLLESKIKSRGVVTRESQPYGWLSPAFEGPSLGDVVCLGGALVGLGVGVASCQAGSLGGSACLELALRWPPDRCIIKHLEGLVVQYDLTVRDSDGSVVQFLYGEDGLDIPKTQFLQPKQFPFLASNYEVIMRSKHLHEVLSRADPKKALRHFRAIKKWHSRRSSGPLRRGAFLSYSQKVQDTVRALNLKGENRNGRSPEAQQVLQMWYELDEKSRQKYQRKAAPCPDPSLSVWRPDIYLASVSEHFEKKIDDYSQEWALEAEKSYKKSELSLDRLRTLLHLKWQRSLCDPGEAVGLLAAQSIGEPSTQMTLNTFHFAGRGEMNVTLGIPRLREILMVASANIKTPMMSVPVFNTKKALRRVRSLKKQLTRVCLEEVLQKVDVQESFCMGEKQNKFRVYQLRFQFLPHEYYKQEKCLRPEDILHFMETRFFRLLMESVRKKHSKDSSFRSVNTRRATQQDLEGAGESETRRGEQEGEEEEEGDIVNADAEEGDADASDAKRKQKQEEEVDYESEEEEEKEEEEEDAQEEGDADGEGGPQAREPDETTGSGPNEDMPPSPPLCPGPQGTEAVERRVQAVREAHSFIEDYQYDTAESLWCQVTMKLPLVKANFDMGSLLASLARSTVVYSTRGITRCLLSETTSSRNGKELMLSTEGINLPELFKYAEVLDLRRLYSNDIHAMASAYGIEAALRVIEKEIKDVFAVYGIAIDPRHLSLVADYMCFEGVYKPLNRFGIQSNSSPLQQMTFETSFQFLKQATMMGSHDELRSPSACLVVGKVVKGGTGLFELKQPLR
;
A
#
# COMPACT_ATOMS: atom_id res chain seq x y z
N MET A 1 36.38 14.71 46.29
CA MET A 1 37.40 15.77 46.44
C MET A 1 38.36 15.69 45.25
N VAL A 2 38.47 16.82 44.55
CA VAL A 2 39.52 17.27 43.62
C VAL A 2 39.61 16.64 42.22
N ALA A 3 39.64 17.56 41.26
CA ALA A 3 39.52 17.47 39.82
C ALA A 3 40.87 17.27 39.09
N GLY A 4 40.76 16.82 37.84
CA GLY A 4 41.86 16.63 36.89
C GLY A 4 42.27 17.90 36.11
N ARG A 5 43.57 17.96 35.80
CA ARG A 5 44.25 18.88 34.88
C ARG A 5 44.33 18.28 33.48
N ILE A 6 44.54 19.14 32.46
CA ILE A 6 45.43 19.09 31.27
C ILE A 6 45.01 20.34 30.44
N GLY A 7 45.80 21.39 30.11
CA GLY A 7 47.16 21.51 29.56
C GLY A 7 47.08 21.58 28.01
N GLY A 8 46.87 22.73 27.34
CA GLY A 8 47.90 23.69 26.84
C GLY A 8 48.89 23.03 25.85
N CYS A 9 49.16 23.43 24.60
CA CYS A 9 49.37 24.76 23.98
C CYS A 9 49.68 24.59 22.44
N PRO A 10 49.99 25.65 21.65
CA PRO A 10 49.51 25.86 20.26
C PRO A 10 50.60 26.00 19.16
N SER A 11 50.18 26.37 17.93
CA SER A 11 50.72 27.43 17.01
C SER A 11 51.07 27.08 15.54
N HIS A 12 50.38 27.82 14.63
CA HIS A 12 50.75 28.52 13.37
C HIS A 12 51.74 27.97 12.32
N LEU A 13 51.34 28.13 11.03
CA LEU A 13 52.01 28.77 9.85
C LEU A 13 51.44 28.13 8.54
N LEU A 14 51.30 28.73 7.33
CA LEU A 14 51.22 30.09 6.75
C LEU A 14 51.06 29.88 5.19
N GLU A 15 50.82 30.99 4.45
CA GLU A 15 50.86 31.22 2.98
C GLU A 15 49.50 31.20 2.24
N SER A 16 48.88 32.34 1.84
CA SER A 16 49.20 33.41 0.83
C SER A 16 49.09 32.91 -0.63
N LYS A 17 48.44 33.57 -1.62
CA LYS A 17 48.57 34.98 -2.05
C LYS A 17 47.65 35.31 -3.28
N ILE A 18 47.40 36.62 -3.50
CA ILE A 18 46.95 37.36 -4.76
C ILE A 18 45.43 37.63 -4.84
N LYS A 19 44.83 38.84 -4.72
CA LYS A 19 45.13 40.30 -4.90
C LYS A 19 44.83 40.87 -6.30
N SER A 20 43.73 41.64 -6.42
CA SER A 20 43.54 42.91 -7.19
C SER A 20 42.05 43.08 -7.57
N ARG A 21 41.38 44.24 -7.61
CA ARG A 21 41.53 45.64 -7.15
C ARG A 21 40.23 46.34 -7.63
N GLY A 22 39.74 47.35 -6.91
CA GLY A 22 38.75 48.28 -7.48
C GLY A 22 37.85 48.98 -6.46
N VAL A 23 38.36 50.05 -5.85
CA VAL A 23 37.62 51.00 -5.01
C VAL A 23 37.00 52.06 -5.93
N VAL A 24 35.71 52.38 -5.74
CA VAL A 24 35.15 53.70 -6.05
C VAL A 24 34.25 54.12 -4.89
N THR A 25 34.58 55.28 -4.33
CA THR A 25 33.92 55.98 -3.23
C THR A 25 32.67 56.74 -3.70
N ARG A 26 31.76 56.94 -2.73
CA ARG A 26 30.45 57.61 -2.74
C ARG A 26 30.44 59.07 -3.24
N GLU A 27 29.39 59.40 -3.99
CA GLU A 27 28.62 60.68 -4.01
C GLU A 27 27.13 60.25 -4.04
N SER A 28 26.38 60.34 -2.94
CA SER A 28 25.49 61.43 -2.50
C SER A 28 24.07 61.39 -3.10
N GLN A 29 23.07 61.29 -2.19
CA GLN A 29 21.62 61.58 -2.30
C GLN A 29 20.66 60.40 -2.61
N PRO A 30 19.37 60.45 -2.16
CA PRO A 30 18.98 59.93 -0.86
C PRO A 30 17.82 58.90 -0.91
N TYR A 31 17.77 58.10 0.16
CA TYR A 31 16.62 57.40 0.77
C TYR A 31 15.28 57.33 0.03
N GLY A 32 14.78 56.09 -0.10
CA GLY A 32 13.34 55.88 -0.20
C GLY A 32 12.83 54.50 -0.64
N TRP A 33 13.45 53.35 -0.30
CA TRP A 33 12.81 52.04 -0.55
C TRP A 33 13.09 51.03 0.57
N LEU A 34 12.02 50.31 0.92
CA LEU A 34 11.90 49.34 2.01
C LEU A 34 12.99 48.28 2.01
N SER A 35 13.58 48.03 3.18
CA SER A 35 14.42 46.85 3.45
C SER A 35 13.59 45.55 3.37
N PRO A 36 14.20 44.43 2.95
CA PRO A 36 13.57 43.12 3.00
C PRO A 36 13.38 42.69 4.45
N ALA A 37 12.18 42.22 4.78
CA ALA A 37 11.88 41.61 6.07
C ALA A 37 12.79 40.38 6.26
N PHE A 38 13.68 40.45 7.25
CA PHE A 38 14.31 39.29 7.83
C PHE A 38 13.23 38.54 8.62
N GLU A 39 12.78 37.39 8.12
CA GLU A 39 12.02 36.43 8.93
C GLU A 39 12.94 35.90 10.04
N GLY A 40 12.73 36.38 11.26
CA GLY A 40 13.40 35.85 12.45
C GLY A 40 12.67 34.61 12.99
N PRO A 41 13.37 33.66 13.62
CA PRO A 41 12.77 32.45 14.22
C PRO A 41 11.78 32.75 15.35
N SER A 42 11.69 33.99 15.83
CA SER A 42 10.67 34.43 16.79
C SER A 42 9.26 34.58 16.19
N LEU A 43 9.14 34.65 14.87
CA LEU A 43 7.85 34.78 14.15
C LEU A 43 7.24 33.42 13.79
N GLY A 44 8.07 32.38 13.61
CA GLY A 44 7.60 31.02 13.40
C GLY A 44 7.79 30.21 14.66
N ASP A 45 6.86 30.30 15.62
CA ASP A 45 6.59 29.38 16.73
C ASP A 45 7.75 28.64 17.42
N VAL A 46 8.98 29.14 17.33
CA VAL A 46 10.16 28.57 18.00
C VAL A 46 10.39 29.37 19.27
N VAL A 47 10.07 28.76 20.40
CA VAL A 47 10.38 29.30 21.73
C VAL A 47 11.91 29.33 21.90
N CYS A 48 12.51 30.45 21.52
CA CYS A 48 13.93 30.67 21.72
C CYS A 48 14.18 31.06 23.19
N LEU A 49 14.89 30.20 23.93
CA LEU A 49 15.53 30.49 25.22
C LEU A 49 14.62 30.67 26.46
N GLY A 50 13.48 29.99 26.53
CA GLY A 50 12.68 29.86 27.76
C GLY A 50 12.62 28.41 28.22
N GLY A 51 13.43 28.02 29.20
CA GLY A 51 13.16 26.78 29.95
C GLY A 51 11.94 27.00 30.85
N ALA A 52 11.18 25.96 31.19
CA ALA A 52 10.02 26.06 32.08
C ALA A 52 10.31 26.79 33.41
N LEU A 53 11.57 26.80 33.84
CA LEU A 53 12.09 27.49 35.01
C LEU A 53 12.26 29.02 34.87
N VAL A 54 12.46 29.54 33.65
CA VAL A 54 12.72 30.97 33.40
C VAL A 54 11.44 31.73 33.03
N GLY A 55 10.34 31.00 32.81
CA GLY A 55 9.09 31.54 32.28
C GLY A 55 9.10 31.51 30.75
N LEU A 56 8.10 30.85 30.17
CA LEU A 56 7.85 30.94 28.74
C LEU A 56 7.30 32.34 28.45
N GLY A 57 7.75 32.99 27.37
CA GLY A 57 7.14 34.23 26.90
C GLY A 57 5.65 34.03 26.61
N VAL A 58 4.86 35.12 26.63
CA VAL A 58 3.39 35.13 26.44
C VAL A 58 2.98 34.79 25.00
N GLY A 59 3.45 33.65 24.49
CA GLY A 59 3.10 33.08 23.20
C GLY A 59 2.06 31.98 23.38
N VAL A 60 0.89 32.16 22.76
CA VAL A 60 -0.25 31.21 22.81
C VAL A 60 0.09 29.86 22.15
N ALA A 61 1.14 29.80 21.34
CA ALA A 61 1.56 28.62 20.59
C ALA A 61 1.80 27.37 21.46
N SER A 62 2.33 27.53 22.68
CA SER A 62 2.58 26.38 23.57
C SER A 62 1.27 25.78 24.12
N CYS A 63 0.25 26.62 24.38
CA CYS A 63 -1.08 26.16 24.77
C CYS A 63 -1.85 25.59 23.59
N GLN A 64 -1.68 26.15 22.39
CA GLN A 64 -2.32 25.67 21.17
C GLN A 64 -1.77 24.31 20.73
N ALA A 65 -0.46 24.09 20.85
CA ALA A 65 0.16 22.78 20.65
C ALA A 65 -0.31 21.74 21.69
N GLY A 66 -0.50 22.15 22.94
CA GLY A 66 -1.06 21.30 24.00
C GLY A 66 -2.53 20.92 23.76
N SER A 67 -3.35 21.87 23.28
CA SER A 67 -4.77 21.66 22.97
C SER A 67 -4.97 20.75 21.76
N LEU A 68 -4.14 20.90 20.71
CA LEU A 68 -4.16 20.03 19.52
C LEU A 68 -3.87 18.57 19.86
N GLY A 69 -2.99 18.30 20.83
CA GLY A 69 -2.75 16.94 21.32
C GLY A 69 -3.95 16.34 22.07
N GLY A 70 -4.77 17.19 22.73
CA GLY A 70 -5.94 16.78 23.49
C GLY A 70 -7.15 16.40 22.63
N SER A 71 -7.55 17.25 21.67
CA SER A 71 -8.70 16.98 20.79
C SER A 71 -8.48 15.77 19.88
N ALA A 72 -7.26 15.59 19.36
CA ALA A 72 -7.00 14.55 18.37
C ALA A 72 -6.77 13.15 18.98
N CYS A 73 -6.40 13.07 20.26
CA CYS A 73 -6.41 11.79 21.00
C CYS A 73 -7.83 11.22 21.16
N LEU A 74 -8.84 12.09 21.28
CA LEU A 74 -10.23 11.67 21.42
C LEU A 74 -10.77 11.11 20.09
N GLU A 75 -10.49 11.79 18.98
CA GLU A 75 -11.00 11.47 17.64
C GLU A 75 -10.43 10.16 17.06
N LEU A 76 -9.19 9.78 17.40
CA LEU A 76 -8.58 8.53 16.95
C LEU A 76 -8.76 7.35 17.92
N ALA A 77 -9.01 7.61 19.21
CA ALA A 77 -9.32 6.55 20.18
C ALA A 77 -10.75 6.00 20.02
N LEU A 78 -11.66 6.81 19.48
CA LEU A 78 -13.06 6.44 19.21
C LEU A 78 -13.23 5.64 17.90
N ARG A 79 -12.28 5.76 16.97
CA ARG A 79 -12.45 5.32 15.56
C ARG A 79 -11.81 3.97 15.23
N TRP A 80 -11.32 3.22 16.22
CA TRP A 80 -10.46 2.06 15.97
C TRP A 80 -10.44 1.03 17.12
N PRO A 81 -11.26 -0.04 17.09
CA PRO A 81 -10.94 -1.27 17.79
C PRO A 81 -10.79 -2.43 16.77
N PRO A 82 -9.69 -2.46 15.98
CA PRO A 82 -9.42 -3.57 15.06
C PRO A 82 -9.31 -4.90 15.82
N ASP A 83 -9.02 -4.81 17.12
CA ASP A 83 -8.95 -5.91 18.06
C ASP A 83 -10.19 -6.79 17.93
N ARG A 84 -11.40 -6.23 17.92
CA ARG A 84 -12.63 -7.06 17.91
C ARG A 84 -12.82 -7.80 16.59
N CYS A 85 -12.58 -7.14 15.45
CA CYS A 85 -12.71 -7.74 14.12
C CYS A 85 -11.70 -8.86 13.91
N ILE A 86 -10.43 -8.59 14.24
CA ILE A 86 -9.36 -9.59 14.12
C ILE A 86 -9.58 -10.74 15.11
N ILE A 87 -9.95 -10.45 16.36
CA ILE A 87 -10.25 -11.49 17.37
C ILE A 87 -11.37 -12.39 16.90
N LYS A 88 -12.46 -11.85 16.34
CA LYS A 88 -13.63 -12.64 15.94
C LYS A 88 -13.36 -13.58 14.76
N HIS A 89 -12.45 -13.19 13.86
CA HIS A 89 -12.00 -14.06 12.78
C HIS A 89 -11.03 -15.13 13.29
N LEU A 90 -10.10 -14.75 14.18
CA LEU A 90 -9.01 -15.63 14.61
C LEU A 90 -9.30 -16.42 15.91
N GLU A 91 -10.48 -16.26 16.54
CA GLU A 91 -10.79 -16.92 17.81
C GLU A 91 -10.75 -18.45 17.75
N GLY A 92 -11.06 -19.02 16.58
CA GLY A 92 -11.08 -20.47 16.36
C GLY A 92 -9.71 -21.09 16.11
N LEU A 93 -8.66 -20.28 15.89
CA LEU A 93 -7.34 -20.79 15.52
C LEU A 93 -6.55 -21.29 16.73
N VAL A 94 -6.36 -22.61 16.76
CA VAL A 94 -5.70 -23.33 17.86
C VAL A 94 -4.67 -24.32 17.32
N VAL A 95 -3.55 -24.47 18.04
CA VAL A 95 -2.53 -25.50 17.74
C VAL A 95 -3.07 -26.88 18.12
N GLN A 96 -3.08 -27.83 17.19
CA GLN A 96 -3.56 -29.19 17.41
C GLN A 96 -2.44 -30.14 17.86
N TYR A 97 -2.80 -31.36 18.29
CA TYR A 97 -1.83 -32.38 18.74
C TYR A 97 -0.87 -32.88 17.66
N ASP A 98 -1.16 -32.61 16.38
CA ASP A 98 -0.26 -32.84 15.25
C ASP A 98 0.68 -31.64 14.96
N LEU A 99 0.62 -30.59 15.80
CA LEU A 99 1.32 -29.30 15.69
C LEU A 99 0.83 -28.40 14.56
N THR A 100 -0.22 -28.80 13.83
CA THR A 100 -0.86 -27.94 12.83
C THR A 100 -1.71 -26.88 13.52
N VAL A 101 -1.80 -25.69 12.94
CA VAL A 101 -2.74 -24.66 13.36
C VAL A 101 -4.01 -24.83 12.55
N ARG A 102 -5.12 -25.04 13.25
CA ARG A 102 -6.42 -25.29 12.62
C ARG A 102 -7.46 -24.34 13.14
N ASP A 103 -8.43 -24.05 12.28
CA ASP A 103 -9.66 -23.37 12.68
C ASP A 103 -10.65 -24.37 13.30
N SER A 104 -11.71 -23.85 13.90
CA SER A 104 -12.75 -24.56 14.63
C SER A 104 -13.54 -25.58 13.79
N ASP A 105 -13.57 -25.39 12.48
CA ASP A 105 -14.15 -26.31 11.49
C ASP A 105 -13.23 -27.53 11.21
N GLY A 106 -11.94 -27.42 11.54
CA GLY A 106 -10.91 -28.42 11.29
C GLY A 106 -10.04 -28.14 10.05
N SER A 107 -10.28 -27.03 9.35
CA SER A 107 -9.46 -26.54 8.25
C SER A 107 -8.06 -26.19 8.74
N VAL A 108 -7.05 -26.53 7.93
CA VAL A 108 -5.64 -26.31 8.27
C VAL A 108 -5.21 -24.97 7.71
N VAL A 109 -4.85 -24.03 8.58
CA VAL A 109 -4.34 -22.71 8.18
C VAL A 109 -2.82 -22.73 8.08
N GLN A 110 -2.13 -23.32 9.06
CA GLN A 110 -0.68 -23.51 9.01
C GLN A 110 -0.28 -24.94 9.36
N PHE A 111 0.74 -25.47 8.71
CA PHE A 111 1.31 -26.79 9.04
C PHE A 111 2.11 -26.79 10.34
N LEU A 112 2.79 -25.69 10.63
CA LEU A 112 3.50 -25.43 11.88
C LEU A 112 3.31 -23.95 12.19
N TYR A 113 3.02 -23.62 13.45
CA TYR A 113 2.85 -22.24 13.88
C TYR A 113 4.10 -21.42 13.52
N GLY A 114 3.94 -20.41 12.66
CA GLY A 114 5.04 -19.54 12.24
C GLY A 114 6.21 -20.26 11.56
N GLU A 115 5.92 -21.34 10.81
CA GLU A 115 6.86 -22.21 10.09
C GLU A 115 7.84 -23.03 10.98
N ASP A 116 8.06 -22.65 12.24
CA ASP A 116 9.00 -23.31 13.16
C ASP A 116 8.37 -23.99 14.38
N GLY A 117 7.09 -23.71 14.66
CA GLY A 117 6.31 -24.32 15.75
C GLY A 117 6.71 -23.86 17.14
N LEU A 118 7.44 -22.75 17.26
CA LEU A 118 7.94 -22.24 18.54
C LEU A 118 6.99 -21.26 19.20
N ASP A 119 6.96 -21.34 20.53
CA ASP A 119 6.25 -20.41 21.39
C ASP A 119 7.10 -19.16 21.66
N ILE A 120 6.52 -17.99 21.39
CA ILE A 120 7.19 -16.69 21.33
C ILE A 120 7.88 -16.34 22.67
N PRO A 121 7.20 -16.36 23.84
CA PRO A 121 7.85 -16.16 25.14
C PRO A 121 8.99 -17.15 25.41
N LYS A 122 8.93 -18.38 24.90
CA LYS A 122 9.97 -19.40 25.10
C LYS A 122 11.17 -19.23 24.16
N THR A 123 11.11 -18.35 23.15
CA THR A 123 12.17 -18.16 22.15
C THR A 123 13.33 -17.25 22.58
N GLN A 124 13.17 -16.46 23.65
CA GLN A 124 14.18 -15.48 24.08
C GLN A 124 15.57 -16.10 24.32
N PHE A 125 15.61 -17.32 24.86
CA PHE A 125 16.83 -18.07 25.14
C PHE A 125 17.40 -18.85 23.93
N LEU A 126 16.69 -18.90 22.80
CA LEU A 126 17.15 -19.55 21.57
C LEU A 126 17.95 -18.61 20.66
N GLN A 127 18.15 -17.35 21.07
CA GLN A 127 18.96 -16.40 20.33
C GLN A 127 20.46 -16.68 20.52
N PRO A 128 21.30 -16.52 19.47
CA PRO A 128 22.74 -16.80 19.56
C PRO A 128 23.46 -16.08 20.70
N LYS A 129 23.03 -14.85 21.02
CA LYS A 129 23.54 -14.05 22.14
C LYS A 129 23.38 -14.73 23.51
N GLN A 130 22.40 -15.62 23.65
CA GLN A 130 22.09 -16.32 24.90
C GLN A 130 22.71 -17.72 24.97
N PHE A 131 23.35 -18.21 23.89
CA PHE A 131 23.99 -19.52 23.91
C PHE A 131 25.13 -19.63 24.94
N PRO A 132 25.98 -18.60 25.15
CA PRO A 132 26.97 -18.62 26.23
C PRO A 132 26.34 -18.78 27.62
N PHE A 133 25.18 -18.15 27.85
CA PHE A 133 24.43 -18.26 29.10
C PHE A 133 23.86 -19.67 29.30
N LEU A 134 23.39 -20.33 28.24
CA LEU A 134 22.95 -21.73 28.32
C LEU A 134 24.13 -22.69 28.55
N ALA A 135 25.27 -22.42 27.93
CA ALA A 135 26.48 -23.23 28.09
C ALA A 135 27.05 -23.16 29.52
N SER A 136 27.07 -21.97 30.13
CA SER A 136 27.55 -21.80 31.51
C SER A 136 26.64 -22.47 32.55
N ASN A 137 25.33 -22.51 32.29
CA ASN A 137 24.33 -23.08 33.20
C ASN A 137 23.96 -24.55 32.89
N TYR A 138 24.75 -25.24 32.07
CA TYR A 138 24.44 -26.60 31.61
C TYR A 138 24.11 -27.59 32.75
N GLU A 139 24.91 -27.62 33.81
CA GLU A 139 24.71 -28.57 34.91
C GLU A 139 23.37 -28.37 35.62
N VAL A 140 22.98 -27.11 35.83
CA VAL A 140 21.72 -26.74 36.48
C VAL A 140 20.54 -27.16 35.60
N ILE A 141 20.63 -26.89 34.29
CA ILE A 141 19.59 -27.27 33.33
C ILE A 141 19.42 -28.80 33.28
N MET A 142 20.54 -29.55 33.28
CA MET A 142 20.53 -31.02 33.28
C MET A 142 19.92 -31.62 34.55
N ARG A 143 20.19 -31.04 35.72
CA ARG A 143 19.65 -31.53 37.01
C ARG A 143 18.18 -31.21 37.21
N SER A 144 17.71 -30.06 36.73
CA SER A 144 16.41 -29.49 37.10
C SER A 144 15.16 -30.28 36.65
N LYS A 145 15.23 -31.19 35.66
CA LYS A 145 14.02 -31.80 35.07
C LYS A 145 14.15 -33.26 34.60
N HIS A 146 14.88 -34.12 35.32
CA HIS A 146 15.09 -35.54 34.95
C HIS A 146 15.44 -35.75 33.45
N LEU A 147 16.23 -34.84 32.86
CA LEU A 147 16.51 -34.84 31.41
C LEU A 147 17.15 -36.15 30.94
N HIS A 148 17.88 -36.82 31.82
CA HIS A 148 18.53 -38.09 31.54
C HIS A 148 17.53 -39.18 31.11
N GLU A 149 16.31 -39.17 31.65
CA GLU A 149 15.26 -40.12 31.26
C GLU A 149 14.62 -39.77 29.91
N VAL A 150 14.51 -38.48 29.59
CA VAL A 150 14.00 -38.03 28.28
C VAL A 150 15.00 -38.32 27.18
N LEU A 151 16.29 -38.03 27.43
CA LEU A 151 17.38 -38.30 26.48
C LEU A 151 17.58 -39.80 26.22
N SER A 152 17.26 -40.68 27.18
CA SER A 152 17.35 -42.14 26.97
C SER A 152 16.26 -42.67 26.04
N ARG A 153 15.12 -41.98 25.95
CA ARG A 153 14.00 -42.33 25.05
C ARG A 153 14.09 -41.65 23.69
N ALA A 154 14.88 -40.59 23.56
CA ALA A 154 15.00 -39.79 22.34
C ALA A 154 16.02 -40.38 21.34
N ASP A 155 15.64 -40.51 20.05
CA ASP A 155 16.54 -40.92 18.96
C ASP A 155 16.93 -39.73 18.07
N PRO A 156 18.11 -39.11 18.27
CA PRO A 156 18.56 -37.98 17.43
C PRO A 156 19.14 -38.43 16.08
N LYS A 157 19.38 -39.72 15.86
CA LYS A 157 20.18 -40.19 14.71
C LYS A 157 19.48 -39.97 13.38
N LYS A 158 18.15 -40.09 13.34
CA LYS A 158 17.35 -39.93 12.12
C LYS A 158 17.38 -38.48 11.61
N ALA A 159 17.07 -37.52 12.48
CA ALA A 159 17.08 -36.09 12.15
C ALA A 159 18.50 -35.63 11.74
N LEU A 160 19.53 -36.03 12.49
CA LEU A 160 20.93 -35.69 12.16
C LEU A 160 21.40 -36.27 10.81
N ARG A 161 20.98 -37.49 10.45
CA ARG A 161 21.26 -38.06 9.12
C ARG A 161 20.59 -37.25 8.01
N HIS A 162 19.37 -36.77 8.26
CA HIS A 162 18.64 -35.93 7.32
C HIS A 162 19.35 -34.59 7.10
N PHE A 163 19.76 -33.91 8.17
CA PHE A 163 20.56 -32.68 8.08
C PHE A 163 21.89 -32.88 7.35
N ARG A 164 22.57 -34.01 7.55
CA ARG A 164 23.78 -34.34 6.77
C ARG A 164 23.47 -34.50 5.29
N ALA A 165 22.32 -35.07 4.92
CA ALA A 165 21.89 -35.17 3.52
C ALA A 165 21.62 -33.78 2.91
N ILE A 166 20.94 -32.89 3.65
CA ILE A 166 20.69 -31.49 3.25
C ILE A 166 22.03 -30.75 3.06
N LYS A 167 22.93 -30.78 4.05
CA LYS A 167 24.26 -30.15 3.96
C LYS A 167 25.08 -30.69 2.79
N LYS A 168 25.02 -32.01 2.53
CA LYS A 168 25.66 -32.66 1.37
C LYS A 168 25.05 -32.24 0.04
N TRP A 169 23.75 -31.95 0.00
CA TRP A 169 23.09 -31.43 -1.19
C TRP A 169 23.52 -29.99 -1.46
N HIS A 170 23.56 -29.14 -0.43
CA HIS A 170 24.04 -27.75 -0.55
C HIS A 170 25.49 -27.69 -1.01
N SER A 171 26.40 -28.48 -0.43
CA SER A 171 27.81 -28.46 -0.81
C SER A 171 28.06 -28.85 -2.27
N ARG A 172 27.23 -29.76 -2.83
CA ARG A 172 27.29 -30.17 -4.23
C ARG A 172 26.78 -29.11 -5.22
N ARG A 173 25.96 -28.17 -4.75
CA ARG A 173 25.25 -27.19 -5.61
C ARG A 173 25.49 -25.73 -5.22
N SER A 174 26.42 -25.46 -4.29
CA SER A 174 26.68 -24.13 -3.69
C SER A 174 27.12 -23.05 -4.68
N SER A 175 27.50 -23.42 -5.91
CA SER A 175 27.91 -22.52 -7.00
C SER A 175 26.94 -22.49 -8.20
N GLY A 176 25.82 -23.22 -8.15
CA GLY A 176 24.84 -23.30 -9.25
C GLY A 176 23.73 -22.24 -9.16
N PRO A 177 23.07 -21.87 -10.29
CA PRO A 177 21.98 -20.91 -10.28
C PRO A 177 20.81 -21.39 -9.42
N LEU A 178 20.15 -20.45 -8.74
CA LEU A 178 18.98 -20.68 -7.89
C LEU A 178 17.89 -21.48 -8.65
N ARG A 179 17.40 -22.55 -8.01
CA ARG A 179 16.27 -23.43 -8.38
C ARG A 179 15.90 -23.45 -9.88
N ARG A 180 16.53 -24.33 -10.68
CA ARG A 180 15.96 -24.73 -11.98
C ARG A 180 14.91 -25.82 -11.77
N GLY A 181 13.63 -25.44 -11.82
CA GLY A 181 12.52 -26.38 -11.77
C GLY A 181 12.44 -27.27 -13.02
N ALA A 182 11.69 -28.37 -12.91
CA ALA A 182 11.39 -29.26 -14.03
C ALA A 182 10.68 -28.51 -15.17
N PHE A 183 9.72 -27.66 -14.81
CA PHE A 183 9.00 -26.78 -15.74
C PHE A 183 9.93 -25.78 -16.41
N LEU A 184 10.85 -25.14 -15.66
CA LEU A 184 11.76 -24.14 -16.22
C LEU A 184 12.72 -24.75 -17.25
N SER A 185 13.19 -25.97 -16.99
CA SER A 185 14.02 -26.74 -17.92
C SER A 185 13.26 -27.19 -19.18
N TYR A 186 11.94 -27.39 -19.07
CA TYR A 186 11.06 -27.70 -20.19
C TYR A 186 10.74 -26.43 -21.00
N SER A 187 10.34 -25.36 -20.32
CA SER A 187 10.04 -24.05 -20.90
C SER A 187 11.21 -23.55 -21.73
N GLN A 188 12.45 -23.59 -21.23
CA GLN A 188 13.64 -23.19 -22.01
C GLN A 188 13.83 -23.94 -23.33
N LYS A 189 13.34 -25.18 -23.45
CA LYS A 189 13.45 -25.96 -24.68
C LYS A 189 12.30 -25.71 -25.65
N VAL A 190 11.10 -25.48 -25.12
CA VAL A 190 9.87 -25.33 -25.89
C VAL A 190 9.58 -23.86 -26.21
N GLN A 191 10.21 -22.94 -25.50
CA GLN A 191 10.04 -21.50 -25.69
C GLN A 191 10.44 -21.05 -27.10
N ASP A 192 11.51 -21.59 -27.68
CA ASP A 192 11.91 -21.26 -29.06
C ASP A 192 10.90 -21.78 -30.08
N THR A 193 10.34 -22.97 -29.86
CA THR A 193 9.30 -23.54 -30.75
C THR A 193 7.97 -22.79 -30.67
N VAL A 194 7.59 -22.32 -29.48
CA VAL A 194 6.33 -21.56 -29.30
C VAL A 194 6.49 -20.12 -29.77
N ARG A 195 7.66 -19.49 -29.57
CA ARG A 195 7.97 -18.18 -30.17
C ARG A 195 7.89 -18.20 -31.70
N ALA A 196 8.23 -19.32 -32.34
CA ALA A 196 8.09 -19.47 -33.78
C ALA A 196 6.63 -19.49 -34.27
N LEU A 197 5.66 -19.75 -33.38
CA LEU A 197 4.22 -19.78 -33.72
C LEU A 197 3.59 -18.37 -33.82
N ASN A 198 4.29 -17.31 -33.44
CA ASN A 198 3.85 -15.90 -33.57
C ASN A 198 2.38 -15.66 -33.15
N LEU A 199 2.00 -16.16 -31.98
CA LEU A 199 0.65 -16.00 -31.45
C LEU A 199 0.36 -14.51 -31.21
N LYS A 200 -0.74 -14.01 -31.77
CA LYS A 200 -1.25 -12.67 -31.46
C LYS A 200 -2.32 -12.80 -30.39
N GLY A 201 -2.07 -12.20 -29.23
CA GLY A 201 -3.01 -12.15 -28.12
C GLY A 201 -2.60 -11.08 -27.13
N GLU A 202 -3.56 -10.57 -26.36
CA GLU A 202 -3.29 -9.59 -25.31
C GLU A 202 -2.59 -10.23 -24.11
N ASN A 203 -1.71 -9.46 -23.45
CA ASN A 203 -1.05 -9.90 -22.23
C ASN A 203 -2.05 -9.88 -21.07
N ARG A 204 -2.63 -11.04 -20.73
CA ARG A 204 -3.42 -11.19 -19.49
C ARG A 204 -2.49 -11.35 -18.30
N ASN A 205 -2.63 -10.47 -17.30
CA ASN A 205 -1.88 -10.47 -16.04
C ASN A 205 -0.35 -10.49 -16.22
N GLY A 206 0.14 -9.81 -17.27
CA GLY A 206 1.57 -9.76 -17.61
C GLY A 206 2.16 -11.07 -18.13
N ARG A 207 1.34 -12.11 -18.35
CA ARG A 207 1.76 -13.34 -19.05
C ARG A 207 1.45 -13.20 -20.53
N SER A 208 2.47 -13.47 -21.34
CA SER A 208 2.33 -13.46 -22.79
C SER A 208 1.58 -14.72 -23.26
N PRO A 209 0.88 -14.67 -24.40
CA PRO A 209 0.15 -15.83 -24.95
C PRO A 209 1.07 -17.03 -25.16
N GLU A 210 2.35 -16.81 -25.47
CA GLU A 210 3.35 -17.89 -25.57
C GLU A 210 3.58 -18.58 -24.22
N ALA A 211 3.61 -17.82 -23.13
CA ALA A 211 3.80 -18.38 -21.79
C ALA A 211 2.61 -19.25 -21.35
N GLN A 212 1.38 -18.82 -21.69
CA GLN A 212 0.18 -19.61 -21.45
C GLN A 212 0.18 -20.91 -22.25
N GLN A 213 0.58 -20.87 -23.53
CA GLN A 213 0.64 -22.07 -24.33
C GLN A 213 1.72 -23.04 -23.84
N VAL A 214 2.89 -22.55 -23.40
CA VAL A 214 3.92 -23.39 -22.77
C VAL A 214 3.41 -24.05 -21.48
N LEU A 215 2.60 -23.35 -20.68
CA LEU A 215 1.95 -23.91 -19.49
C LEU A 215 0.96 -25.01 -19.87
N GLN A 216 0.09 -24.76 -20.84
CA GLN A 216 -0.88 -25.74 -21.32
C GLN A 216 -0.18 -26.99 -21.85
N MET A 217 0.83 -26.82 -22.71
CA MET A 217 1.65 -27.93 -23.21
C MET A 217 2.37 -28.70 -22.10
N TRP A 218 2.73 -28.05 -21.01
CA TRP A 218 3.32 -28.74 -19.85
C TRP A 218 2.27 -29.57 -19.10
N TYR A 219 1.05 -29.05 -18.92
CA TYR A 219 -0.04 -29.77 -18.26
C TYR A 219 -0.55 -30.96 -19.08
N GLU A 220 -0.57 -30.83 -20.41
CA GLU A 220 -0.94 -31.90 -21.35
C GLU A 220 0.18 -32.94 -21.55
N LEU A 221 1.41 -32.64 -21.14
CA LEU A 221 2.55 -33.54 -21.30
C LEU A 221 2.37 -34.86 -20.53
N ASP A 222 2.68 -35.99 -21.18
CA ASP A 222 2.66 -37.31 -20.54
C ASP A 222 3.47 -37.36 -19.24
N GLU A 223 2.97 -38.08 -18.25
CA GLU A 223 3.61 -38.22 -16.94
C GLU A 223 5.04 -38.79 -17.05
N LYS A 224 5.27 -39.73 -17.96
CA LYS A 224 6.61 -40.31 -18.25
C LYS A 224 7.59 -39.26 -18.75
N SER A 225 7.13 -38.33 -19.57
CA SER A 225 7.94 -37.24 -20.11
C SER A 225 8.19 -36.18 -19.04
N ARG A 226 7.18 -35.86 -18.21
CA ARG A 226 7.30 -34.96 -17.06
C ARG A 226 8.30 -35.47 -16.03
N GLN A 227 8.27 -36.77 -15.72
CA GLN A 227 9.22 -37.42 -14.83
C GLN A 227 10.68 -37.33 -15.31
N LYS A 228 10.94 -37.35 -16.63
CA LYS A 228 12.31 -37.15 -17.17
C LYS A 228 12.86 -35.78 -16.79
N TYR A 229 12.02 -34.74 -16.83
CA TYR A 229 12.40 -33.38 -16.43
C TYR A 229 12.53 -33.26 -14.90
N GLN A 230 11.63 -33.88 -14.14
CA GLN A 230 11.71 -33.92 -12.67
C GLN A 230 12.98 -34.62 -12.16
N ARG A 231 13.38 -35.74 -12.77
CA ARG A 231 14.63 -36.45 -12.41
C ARG A 231 15.87 -35.59 -12.68
N LYS A 232 15.87 -34.81 -13.75
CA LYS A 232 16.97 -33.86 -14.07
C LYS A 232 17.01 -32.68 -13.09
N ALA A 233 15.85 -32.25 -12.64
CA ALA A 233 15.68 -31.17 -11.67
C ALA A 233 15.55 -31.71 -10.22
N ALA A 234 16.24 -32.80 -9.88
CA ALA A 234 16.09 -33.50 -8.60
C ALA A 234 15.98 -32.51 -7.43
N PRO A 235 14.85 -32.52 -6.68
CA PRO A 235 14.51 -31.49 -5.73
C PRO A 235 15.53 -31.41 -4.59
N CYS A 236 15.58 -30.26 -3.92
CA CYS A 236 16.19 -30.19 -2.61
C CYS A 236 15.47 -31.19 -1.70
N PRO A 237 16.18 -31.96 -0.84
CA PRO A 237 15.50 -32.66 0.25
C PRO A 237 14.65 -31.67 1.03
N ASP A 238 13.47 -32.11 1.48
CA ASP A 238 12.57 -31.26 2.26
C ASP A 238 13.23 -30.84 3.59
N PRO A 239 12.76 -29.77 4.24
CA PRO A 239 13.26 -29.37 5.55
C PRO A 239 13.09 -30.48 6.59
N SER A 240 13.90 -30.47 7.66
CA SER A 240 13.80 -31.52 8.69
C SER A 240 12.45 -31.52 9.41
N LEU A 241 11.87 -30.34 9.63
CA LEU A 241 10.60 -30.13 10.33
C LEU A 241 9.39 -30.68 9.56
N SER A 242 9.42 -30.73 8.23
CA SER A 242 8.30 -31.25 7.44
C SER A 242 8.27 -32.78 7.41
N VAL A 243 9.42 -33.44 7.58
CA VAL A 243 9.55 -34.90 7.57
C VAL A 243 9.45 -35.49 8.98
N TRP A 244 10.07 -34.83 9.95
CA TRP A 244 10.20 -35.33 11.31
C TRP A 244 9.53 -34.38 12.29
N ARG A 245 8.48 -34.86 12.96
CA ARG A 245 7.78 -34.05 13.96
C ARG A 245 8.74 -33.68 15.12
N PRO A 246 8.85 -32.39 15.47
CA PRO A 246 9.83 -31.90 16.45
C PRO A 246 9.51 -32.25 17.89
N ASP A 247 8.26 -32.61 18.21
CA ASP A 247 7.82 -33.06 19.52
C ASP A 247 8.33 -34.48 19.87
N ILE A 248 8.41 -35.37 18.88
CA ILE A 248 8.83 -36.77 19.05
C ILE A 248 10.32 -36.95 18.75
N TYR A 249 10.80 -36.37 17.65
CA TYR A 249 12.16 -36.60 17.17
C TYR A 249 13.10 -35.49 17.62
N LEU A 250 13.96 -35.81 18.59
CA LEU A 250 15.02 -34.91 19.03
C LEU A 250 15.94 -34.55 17.85
N ALA A 251 16.42 -33.30 17.84
CA ALA A 251 17.22 -32.71 16.76
C ALA A 251 16.47 -32.44 15.46
N SER A 252 15.16 -32.61 15.39
CA SER A 252 14.34 -32.00 14.33
C SER A 252 14.13 -30.52 14.66
N VAL A 253 14.83 -29.65 13.92
CA VAL A 253 14.88 -28.21 14.18
C VAL A 253 14.82 -27.43 12.87
N SER A 254 14.66 -26.10 12.92
CA SER A 254 14.75 -25.28 11.71
C SER A 254 16.18 -25.25 11.15
N GLU A 255 16.32 -25.15 9.83
CA GLU A 255 17.64 -25.06 9.17
C GLU A 255 18.39 -23.80 9.59
N HIS A 256 17.65 -22.71 9.82
CA HIS A 256 18.19 -21.46 10.31
C HIS A 256 18.78 -21.61 11.73
N PHE A 257 18.10 -22.35 12.60
CA PHE A 257 18.61 -22.63 13.95
C PHE A 257 19.82 -23.57 13.95
N GLU A 258 19.80 -24.61 13.12
CA GLU A 258 20.95 -25.50 12.96
C GLU A 258 22.19 -24.74 12.43
N LYS A 259 21.99 -23.78 11.53
CA LYS A 259 23.06 -22.87 11.08
C LYS A 259 23.60 -22.01 12.23
N LYS A 260 22.72 -21.41 13.04
CA LYS A 260 23.12 -20.65 14.24
C LYS A 260 23.92 -21.50 15.23
N ILE A 261 23.54 -22.77 15.42
CA ILE A 261 24.29 -23.72 16.25
C ILE A 261 25.66 -24.01 15.65
N ASP A 262 25.75 -24.22 14.34
CA ASP A 262 27.02 -24.48 13.66
C ASP A 262 27.98 -23.28 13.75
N ASP A 263 27.47 -22.06 13.52
CA ASP A 263 28.24 -20.82 13.62
C ASP A 263 28.79 -20.65 15.06
N TYR A 264 27.92 -20.83 16.07
CA TYR A 264 28.34 -20.77 17.47
C TYR A 264 29.30 -21.90 17.87
N SER A 265 29.13 -23.10 17.32
CA SER A 265 30.04 -24.22 17.57
C SER A 265 31.45 -23.92 17.06
N GLN A 266 31.58 -23.20 15.94
CA GLN A 266 32.86 -22.75 15.40
C GLN A 266 33.49 -21.67 16.29
N GLU A 267 32.70 -20.67 16.71
CA GLU A 267 33.15 -19.63 17.63
C GLU A 267 33.63 -20.22 18.96
N TRP A 268 32.85 -21.15 19.53
CA TRP A 268 33.20 -21.85 20.78
C TRP A 268 34.48 -22.68 20.63
N ALA A 269 34.69 -23.35 19.49
CA ALA A 269 35.92 -24.11 19.24
C ALA A 269 37.15 -23.18 19.21
N LEU A 270 37.04 -22.03 18.54
CA LEU A 270 38.10 -21.02 18.48
C LEU A 270 38.39 -20.40 19.86
N GLU A 271 37.37 -20.25 20.70
CA GLU A 271 37.52 -19.69 22.04
C GLU A 271 38.07 -20.70 23.06
N ALA A 272 37.72 -21.98 22.91
CA ALA A 272 38.29 -23.09 23.67
C ALA A 272 39.78 -23.32 23.35
N GLU A 273 40.22 -23.07 22.12
CA GLU A 273 41.66 -23.09 21.76
C GLU A 273 42.45 -21.94 22.41
N LYS A 274 41.79 -20.79 22.67
CA LYS A 274 42.41 -19.60 23.29
C LYS A 274 42.42 -19.65 24.82
N SER A 275 41.44 -20.34 25.43
CA SER A 275 41.31 -20.45 26.87
C SER A 275 42.03 -21.68 27.43
N TYR A 276 43.00 -21.48 28.34
CA TYR A 276 43.69 -22.57 29.07
C TYR A 276 42.80 -23.35 30.06
N LYS A 277 41.53 -22.93 30.24
CA LYS A 277 40.53 -23.65 31.04
C LYS A 277 39.80 -24.64 30.14
N LYS A 278 40.07 -25.95 30.30
CA LYS A 278 39.21 -27.00 29.73
C LYS A 278 37.82 -26.86 30.34
N SER A 279 36.86 -26.40 29.54
CA SER A 279 35.45 -26.57 29.87
C SER A 279 35.14 -28.08 29.87
N GLU A 280 34.49 -28.58 30.92
CA GLU A 280 34.06 -29.99 31.04
C GLU A 280 32.94 -30.36 30.03
N LEU A 281 32.48 -29.37 29.26
CA LEU A 281 31.38 -29.49 28.32
C LEU A 281 31.88 -29.89 26.92
N SER A 282 31.44 -31.05 26.43
CA SER A 282 31.70 -31.44 25.05
C SER A 282 30.77 -30.71 24.06
N LEU A 283 31.26 -30.44 22.84
CA LEU A 283 30.47 -29.84 21.77
C LEU A 283 29.18 -30.63 21.49
N ASP A 284 29.25 -31.96 21.52
CA ASP A 284 28.07 -32.81 21.31
C ASP A 284 27.03 -32.65 22.42
N ARG A 285 27.47 -32.47 23.67
CA ARG A 285 26.56 -32.21 24.82
C ARG A 285 25.92 -30.84 24.71
N LEU A 286 26.67 -29.83 24.26
CA LEU A 286 26.16 -28.49 24.01
C LEU A 286 25.09 -28.50 22.89
N ARG A 287 25.36 -29.17 21.76
CA ARG A 287 24.37 -29.31 20.67
C ARG A 287 23.12 -30.02 21.15
N THR A 288 23.28 -31.11 21.91
CA THR A 288 22.16 -31.85 22.50
C THR A 288 21.34 -30.97 23.45
N LEU A 289 21.98 -30.13 24.27
CA LEU A 289 21.30 -29.16 25.14
C LEU A 289 20.46 -28.17 24.33
N LEU A 290 21.03 -27.61 23.26
CA LEU A 290 20.35 -26.62 22.42
C LEU A 290 19.17 -27.24 21.66
N HIS A 291 19.32 -28.45 21.13
CA HIS A 291 18.23 -29.21 20.50
C HIS A 291 17.12 -29.54 21.50
N LEU A 292 17.47 -29.88 22.74
CA LEU A 292 16.48 -30.13 23.78
C LEU A 292 15.77 -28.83 24.22
N LYS A 293 16.51 -27.72 24.30
CA LYS A 293 15.92 -26.42 24.61
C LYS A 293 14.93 -26.01 23.53
N TRP A 294 15.24 -26.26 22.25
CA TRP A 294 14.31 -26.07 21.13
C TRP A 294 13.02 -26.88 21.30
N GLN A 295 13.13 -28.20 21.52
CA GLN A 295 11.97 -29.08 21.69
C GLN A 295 11.06 -28.66 22.86
N ARG A 296 11.64 -28.10 23.94
CA ARG A 296 10.87 -27.57 25.08
C ARG A 296 10.29 -26.17 24.87
N SER A 297 10.72 -25.48 23.83
CA SER A 297 10.22 -24.16 23.44
C SER A 297 9.13 -24.25 22.36
N LEU A 298 8.72 -25.46 21.97
CA LEU A 298 7.58 -25.65 21.07
C LEU A 298 6.27 -25.12 21.70
N CYS A 299 5.35 -24.69 20.85
CA CYS A 299 3.98 -24.39 21.25
C CYS A 299 3.29 -25.64 21.77
N ASP A 300 2.58 -25.49 22.88
CA ASP A 300 1.82 -26.57 23.46
C ASP A 300 0.51 -26.76 22.67
N PRO A 301 0.07 -28.00 22.40
CA PRO A 301 -1.23 -28.25 21.80
C PRO A 301 -2.37 -27.67 22.64
N GLY A 302 -3.31 -26.99 22.01
CA GLY A 302 -4.39 -26.25 22.66
C GLY A 302 -4.13 -24.76 22.78
N GLU A 303 -2.92 -24.27 22.49
CA GLU A 303 -2.62 -22.84 22.55
C GLU A 303 -3.46 -22.04 21.53
N ALA A 304 -4.13 -20.99 22.00
CA ALA A 304 -4.99 -20.12 21.19
C ALA A 304 -4.16 -19.06 20.44
N VAL A 305 -3.36 -19.53 19.48
CA VAL A 305 -2.41 -18.70 18.72
C VAL A 305 -3.08 -17.60 17.90
N GLY A 306 -4.32 -17.80 17.45
CA GLY A 306 -5.08 -16.75 16.74
C GLY A 306 -5.40 -15.55 17.62
N LEU A 307 -5.88 -15.80 18.85
CA LEU A 307 -6.14 -14.74 19.82
C LEU A 307 -4.86 -13.99 20.20
N LEU A 308 -3.75 -14.71 20.40
CA LEU A 308 -2.45 -14.10 20.70
C LEU A 308 -1.95 -13.24 19.53
N ALA A 309 -2.13 -13.69 18.28
CA ALA A 309 -1.78 -12.92 17.10
C ALA A 309 -2.64 -11.66 16.95
N ALA A 310 -3.95 -11.78 17.18
CA ALA A 310 -4.87 -10.66 17.16
C ALA A 310 -4.48 -9.59 18.18
N GLN A 311 -4.24 -9.99 19.44
CA GLN A 311 -3.82 -9.07 20.50
C GLN A 311 -2.46 -8.42 20.21
N SER A 312 -1.52 -9.18 19.65
CA SER A 312 -0.17 -8.68 19.35
C SER A 312 -0.13 -7.65 18.21
N ILE A 313 -1.16 -7.58 17.38
CA ILE A 313 -1.32 -6.57 16.33
C ILE A 313 -2.21 -5.42 16.85
N GLY A 314 -3.27 -5.78 17.57
CA GLY A 314 -4.27 -4.86 18.12
C GLY A 314 -3.72 -3.92 19.19
N GLU A 315 -3.15 -4.47 20.26
CA GLU A 315 -2.65 -3.69 21.40
C GLU A 315 -1.60 -2.64 20.97
N PRO A 316 -0.56 -2.97 20.17
CA PRO A 316 0.41 -1.97 19.75
C PRO A 316 -0.15 -0.94 18.75
N SER A 317 -1.25 -1.25 18.05
CA SER A 317 -1.89 -0.29 17.15
C SER A 317 -2.42 0.94 17.90
N THR A 318 -2.87 0.76 19.16
CA THR A 318 -3.28 1.87 20.02
C THR A 318 -2.13 2.86 20.30
N GLN A 319 -0.89 2.37 20.32
CA GLN A 319 0.30 3.22 20.50
C GLN A 319 0.61 4.05 19.25
N MET A 320 0.29 3.53 18.05
CA MET A 320 0.49 4.26 16.79
C MET A 320 -0.40 5.50 16.71
N THR A 321 -1.61 5.43 17.27
CA THR A 321 -2.54 6.56 17.38
C THR A 321 -1.88 7.75 18.09
N LEU A 322 -1.24 7.50 19.23
CA LEU A 322 -0.58 8.54 20.03
C LEU A 322 0.69 9.07 19.36
N ASN A 323 1.49 8.19 18.74
CA ASN A 323 2.79 8.54 18.17
C ASN A 323 2.70 9.31 16.84
N THR A 324 1.60 9.19 16.09
CA THR A 324 1.42 9.88 14.80
C THR A 324 1.58 11.40 14.93
N PHE A 325 1.21 11.99 16.07
CA PHE A 325 1.38 13.42 16.33
C PHE A 325 2.82 13.86 16.56
N HIS A 326 3.65 13.02 17.18
CA HIS A 326 5.08 13.33 17.36
C HIS A 326 5.84 13.40 16.03
N PHE A 327 5.33 12.73 14.99
CA PHE A 327 5.94 12.70 13.66
C PHE A 327 5.28 13.64 12.65
N ALA A 328 4.09 14.17 12.92
CA ALA A 328 3.31 15.03 12.01
C ALA A 328 4.04 16.31 11.51
N GLY A 329 5.14 16.71 12.17
CA GLY A 329 5.98 17.84 11.75
C GLY A 329 7.19 17.48 10.87
N ARG A 330 7.47 16.20 10.61
CA ARG A 330 8.58 15.76 9.74
C ARG A 330 8.04 15.26 8.40
N GLY A 331 7.88 16.18 7.44
CA GLY A 331 7.39 15.89 6.09
C GLY A 331 8.25 14.94 5.24
N GLU A 332 9.35 14.39 5.77
CA GLU A 332 10.14 13.33 5.11
C GLU A 332 9.56 11.93 5.36
N MET A 333 8.75 11.77 6.41
CA MET A 333 8.05 10.52 6.71
C MET A 333 6.61 10.72 6.24
N ASN A 334 6.11 9.88 5.34
CA ASN A 334 4.70 9.84 4.97
C ASN A 334 3.89 9.30 6.16
N VAL A 335 3.70 10.15 7.18
CA VAL A 335 3.08 9.86 8.49
C VAL A 335 1.57 9.57 8.37
N THR A 336 0.98 9.72 7.18
CA THR A 336 -0.41 9.37 6.88
C THR A 336 -0.68 7.86 6.70
N LEU A 337 0.35 7.00 6.74
CA LEU A 337 0.26 5.58 6.38
C LEU A 337 0.29 4.60 7.56
N GLY A 338 0.01 5.04 8.79
CA GLY A 338 -0.01 4.14 9.95
C GLY A 338 -1.28 3.28 10.00
N ILE A 339 -2.23 3.73 10.81
CA ILE A 339 -3.51 3.05 11.02
C ILE A 339 -4.40 3.01 9.76
N PRO A 340 -4.53 4.08 8.96
CA PRO A 340 -5.33 4.01 7.72
C PRO A 340 -4.85 2.93 6.75
N ARG A 341 -3.52 2.74 6.66
CA ARG A 341 -2.94 1.66 5.85
C ARG A 341 -3.19 0.28 6.45
N LEU A 342 -3.14 0.17 7.78
CA LEU A 342 -3.45 -1.08 8.47
C LEU A 342 -4.93 -1.48 8.28
N ARG A 343 -5.86 -0.51 8.31
CA ARG A 343 -7.30 -0.71 7.97
C ARG A 343 -7.47 -1.18 6.53
N GLU A 344 -6.82 -0.49 5.59
CA GLU A 344 -6.86 -0.80 4.16
C GLU A 344 -6.39 -2.24 3.87
N ILE A 345 -5.33 -2.70 4.56
CA ILE A 345 -4.82 -4.07 4.43
C ILE A 345 -5.72 -5.08 5.15
N LEU A 346 -6.07 -4.87 6.41
CA LEU A 346 -6.72 -5.92 7.20
C LEU A 346 -8.25 -5.96 7.07
N MET A 347 -8.90 -4.80 7.04
CA MET A 347 -10.35 -4.69 7.18
C MET A 347 -11.04 -4.58 5.82
N VAL A 348 -10.54 -3.74 4.93
CA VAL A 348 -11.17 -3.50 3.62
C VAL A 348 -10.64 -4.45 2.56
N ALA A 349 -9.34 -4.78 2.61
CA ALA A 349 -8.66 -5.52 1.56
C ALA A 349 -8.91 -4.89 0.16
N SER A 350 -8.86 -3.55 0.10
CA SER A 350 -9.23 -2.79 -1.10
C SER A 350 -8.34 -3.12 -2.31
N ALA A 351 -8.96 -3.26 -3.48
CA ALA A 351 -8.27 -3.32 -4.76
C ALA A 351 -7.71 -1.95 -5.18
N ASN A 352 -8.40 -0.87 -4.79
CA ASN A 352 -8.09 0.51 -5.15
C ASN A 352 -7.40 1.23 -4.00
N ILE A 353 -6.11 0.97 -3.81
CA ILE A 353 -5.37 1.55 -2.70
C ILE A 353 -5.14 3.07 -2.89
N LYS A 354 -5.18 3.84 -1.79
CA LYS A 354 -5.07 5.32 -1.83
C LYS A 354 -3.71 5.80 -2.34
N THR A 355 -2.64 5.07 -2.01
CA THR A 355 -1.26 5.43 -2.38
C THR A 355 -0.54 4.26 -3.05
N PRO A 356 -0.86 3.96 -4.32
CA PRO A 356 -0.24 2.84 -5.02
C PRO A 356 1.22 3.12 -5.32
N MET A 357 2.10 2.15 -5.01
CA MET A 357 3.52 2.22 -5.30
C MET A 357 4.11 0.90 -5.79
N MET A 358 5.09 1.01 -6.68
CA MET A 358 5.96 -0.10 -7.05
C MET A 358 7.42 0.32 -6.87
N SER A 359 8.27 -0.63 -6.50
CA SER A 359 9.70 -0.42 -6.32
C SER A 359 10.49 -1.54 -6.97
N VAL A 360 11.42 -1.18 -7.85
CA VAL A 360 12.21 -2.15 -8.63
C VAL A 360 13.69 -1.77 -8.59
N PRO A 361 14.59 -2.68 -8.19
CA PRO A 361 16.02 -2.42 -8.25
C PRO A 361 16.52 -2.46 -9.69
N VAL A 362 17.47 -1.59 -9.98
CA VAL A 362 18.11 -1.46 -11.28
C VAL A 362 19.33 -2.37 -11.36
N PHE A 363 19.56 -3.01 -12.51
CA PHE A 363 20.80 -3.76 -12.71
C PHE A 363 22.04 -2.85 -12.60
N ASN A 364 23.08 -3.30 -11.91
CA ASN A 364 24.33 -2.55 -11.72
C ASN A 364 25.24 -2.51 -12.99
N THR A 365 24.63 -2.40 -14.17
CA THR A 365 25.34 -2.32 -15.45
C THR A 365 25.38 -0.86 -15.93
N LYS A 366 26.52 -0.39 -16.44
CA LYS A 366 26.67 1.00 -16.96
C LYS A 366 25.59 1.38 -18.00
N LYS A 367 25.15 0.42 -18.83
CA LYS A 367 24.06 0.60 -19.80
C LYS A 367 22.71 0.81 -19.11
N ALA A 368 22.40 0.00 -18.10
CA ALA A 368 21.16 0.09 -17.33
C ALA A 368 21.08 1.44 -16.59
N LEU A 369 22.13 1.83 -15.87
CA LEU A 369 22.16 3.11 -15.13
C LEU A 369 21.92 4.35 -16.02
N ARG A 370 22.40 4.32 -17.28
CA ARG A 370 22.11 5.38 -18.25
C ARG A 370 20.67 5.32 -18.77
N ARG A 371 20.20 4.14 -19.16
CA ARG A 371 18.84 3.94 -19.69
C ARG A 371 17.77 4.22 -18.64
N VAL A 372 18.01 3.94 -17.38
CA VAL A 372 17.06 4.21 -16.28
C VAL A 372 16.71 5.68 -16.14
N ARG A 373 17.68 6.59 -16.35
CA ARG A 373 17.38 8.03 -16.33
C ARG A 373 16.44 8.43 -17.47
N SER A 374 16.58 7.83 -18.65
CA SER A 374 15.64 8.03 -19.76
C SER A 374 14.29 7.39 -19.46
N LEU A 375 14.29 6.19 -18.87
CA LEU A 375 13.08 5.46 -18.48
C LEU A 375 12.26 6.24 -17.45
N LYS A 376 12.91 6.84 -16.44
CA LYS A 376 12.27 7.73 -15.45
C LYS A 376 11.43 8.81 -16.14
N LYS A 377 11.99 9.45 -17.17
CA LYS A 377 11.31 10.51 -17.93
C LYS A 377 10.11 9.97 -18.71
N GLN A 378 10.27 8.78 -19.30
CA GLN A 378 9.23 8.13 -20.11
C GLN A 378 8.04 7.64 -19.28
N LEU A 379 8.26 7.28 -18.01
CA LEU A 379 7.20 6.79 -17.13
C LEU A 379 6.49 7.92 -16.36
N THR A 380 7.11 9.09 -16.23
CA THR A 380 6.54 10.21 -15.46
C THR A 380 5.43 10.90 -16.24
N ARG A 381 4.25 11.05 -15.63
CA ARG A 381 3.14 11.87 -16.15
C ARG A 381 3.57 13.32 -16.25
N VAL A 382 3.05 14.00 -17.28
CA VAL A 382 3.25 15.43 -17.47
C VAL A 382 1.90 16.12 -17.60
N CYS A 383 1.62 17.05 -16.69
CA CYS A 383 0.44 17.92 -16.77
C CYS A 383 0.76 19.19 -17.56
N LEU A 384 -0.26 19.81 -18.15
CA LEU A 384 -0.06 21.01 -18.96
C LEU A 384 0.49 22.19 -18.13
N GLU A 385 0.03 22.32 -16.88
CA GLU A 385 0.52 23.34 -15.95
C GLU A 385 2.06 23.31 -15.78
N GLU A 386 2.66 22.11 -15.72
CA GLU A 386 4.11 21.97 -15.50
C GLU A 386 4.96 22.48 -16.67
N VAL A 387 4.38 22.60 -17.87
CA VAL A 387 5.06 23.06 -19.09
C VAL A 387 4.62 24.46 -19.52
N LEU A 388 3.64 25.05 -18.84
CA LEU A 388 3.04 26.34 -19.16
C LEU A 388 3.68 27.44 -18.33
N GLN A 389 4.25 28.46 -18.98
CA GLN A 389 4.84 29.60 -18.29
C GLN A 389 3.79 30.64 -17.90
N LYS A 390 2.93 31.01 -18.87
CA LYS A 390 1.83 31.95 -18.64
C LYS A 390 0.73 31.83 -19.69
N VAL A 391 -0.45 32.29 -19.33
CA VAL A 391 -1.60 32.43 -20.23
C VAL A 391 -2.05 33.88 -20.21
N ASP A 392 -1.90 34.57 -21.33
CA ASP A 392 -2.45 35.92 -21.49
C ASP A 392 -3.87 35.79 -22.05
N VAL A 393 -4.86 36.30 -21.32
CA VAL A 393 -6.28 36.30 -21.72
C VAL A 393 -6.69 37.73 -22.06
N GLN A 394 -7.05 37.98 -23.31
CA GLN A 394 -7.61 39.25 -23.74
C GLN A 394 -9.07 39.08 -24.14
N GLU A 395 -9.95 39.80 -23.47
CA GLU A 395 -11.38 39.84 -23.77
C GLU A 395 -11.70 41.10 -24.57
N SER A 396 -12.41 40.92 -25.68
CA SER A 396 -12.91 42.03 -26.49
C SER A 396 -14.36 41.80 -26.90
N PHE A 397 -15.08 42.89 -27.15
CA PHE A 397 -16.49 42.87 -27.51
C PHE A 397 -16.64 43.22 -28.98
N CYS A 398 -17.26 42.32 -29.75
CA CYS A 398 -17.58 42.59 -31.15
C CYS A 398 -19.09 42.68 -31.33
N MET A 399 -19.56 43.81 -31.85
CA MET A 399 -20.93 43.96 -32.35
C MET A 399 -20.93 43.71 -33.85
N GLY A 400 -21.60 42.63 -34.29
CA GLY A 400 -21.85 42.41 -35.71
C GLY A 400 -22.97 43.30 -36.24
N GLU A 401 -23.01 43.52 -37.55
CA GLU A 401 -23.98 44.38 -38.26
C GLU A 401 -25.46 43.95 -38.09
N LYS A 402 -25.73 42.76 -37.53
CA LYS A 402 -27.07 42.20 -37.29
C LYS A 402 -27.24 41.74 -35.83
N GLN A 403 -27.44 42.66 -34.87
CA GLN A 403 -27.87 42.46 -33.46
C GLN A 403 -27.26 41.32 -32.59
N ASN A 404 -26.40 40.46 -33.11
CA ASN A 404 -25.73 39.40 -32.39
C ASN A 404 -24.44 39.96 -31.80
N LYS A 405 -24.44 40.09 -30.48
CA LYS A 405 -23.28 40.48 -29.69
C LYS A 405 -22.45 39.22 -29.43
N PHE A 406 -21.16 39.27 -29.75
CA PHE A 406 -20.22 38.19 -29.45
C PHE A 406 -19.12 38.71 -28.53
N ARG A 407 -18.69 37.86 -27.58
CA ARG A 407 -17.44 38.05 -26.84
C ARG A 407 -16.34 37.30 -27.58
N VAL A 408 -15.27 38.00 -27.91
CA VAL A 408 -14.08 37.44 -28.52
C VAL A 408 -13.03 37.28 -27.43
N TYR A 409 -12.62 36.05 -27.19
CA TYR A 409 -11.51 35.74 -26.30
C TYR A 409 -10.28 35.40 -27.13
N GLN A 410 -9.22 36.18 -26.96
CA GLN A 410 -7.89 35.88 -27.47
C GLN A 410 -7.07 35.29 -26.34
N LEU A 411 -6.76 34.00 -26.46
CA LEU A 411 -6.00 33.26 -25.47
C LEU A 411 -4.61 32.98 -26.04
N ARG A 412 -3.57 33.54 -25.40
CA ARG A 412 -2.17 33.29 -25.78
C ARG A 412 -1.49 32.47 -24.69
N PHE A 413 -1.14 31.24 -25.04
CA PHE A 413 -0.39 30.32 -24.21
C PHE A 413 1.10 30.48 -24.50
N GLN A 414 1.90 30.67 -23.45
CA GLN A 414 3.36 30.68 -23.53
C GLN A 414 3.91 29.49 -22.76
N PHE A 415 4.68 28.66 -23.44
CA PHE A 415 5.28 27.45 -22.90
C PHE A 415 6.70 27.74 -22.39
N LEU A 416 7.14 26.94 -21.43
CA LEU A 416 8.51 27.00 -20.95
C LEU A 416 9.51 26.61 -22.06
N PRO A 417 10.71 27.22 -22.11
CA PRO A 417 11.76 26.77 -22.99
C PRO A 417 12.19 25.33 -22.68
N HIS A 418 12.51 24.57 -23.73
CA HIS A 418 12.82 23.14 -23.63
C HIS A 418 13.96 22.81 -22.64
N GLU A 419 14.90 23.73 -22.43
CA GLU A 419 16.05 23.54 -21.54
C GLU A 419 15.65 23.28 -20.07
N TYR A 420 14.55 23.88 -19.61
CA TYR A 420 14.12 23.81 -18.21
C TYR A 420 13.59 22.43 -17.81
N TYR A 421 12.87 21.75 -18.71
CA TYR A 421 12.24 20.46 -18.40
C TYR A 421 12.85 19.25 -19.13
N LYS A 422 13.80 19.45 -20.05
CA LYS A 422 14.49 18.36 -20.79
C LYS A 422 15.14 17.32 -19.87
N GLN A 423 15.54 17.71 -18.66
CA GLN A 423 16.16 16.78 -17.70
C GLN A 423 15.15 15.86 -17.02
N GLU A 424 13.89 16.26 -16.88
CA GLU A 424 12.89 15.53 -16.09
C GLU A 424 11.74 14.94 -16.92
N LYS A 425 11.37 15.58 -18.03
CA LYS A 425 10.22 15.23 -18.86
C LYS A 425 10.67 14.78 -20.25
N CYS A 426 9.91 13.88 -20.88
CA CYS A 426 10.25 13.31 -22.20
C CYS A 426 9.63 14.04 -23.41
N LEU A 427 9.04 15.23 -23.20
CA LEU A 427 8.31 15.96 -24.22
C LEU A 427 9.23 16.87 -25.07
N ARG A 428 8.89 17.01 -26.36
CA ARG A 428 9.40 18.07 -27.23
C ARG A 428 8.33 19.16 -27.38
N PRO A 429 8.72 20.43 -27.67
CA PRO A 429 7.76 21.51 -27.89
C PRO A 429 6.72 21.21 -28.97
N GLU A 430 7.11 20.50 -30.03
CA GLU A 430 6.21 20.05 -31.11
C GLU A 430 5.09 19.12 -30.60
N ASP A 431 5.42 18.23 -29.67
CA ASP A 431 4.47 17.26 -29.11
C ASP A 431 3.43 18.00 -28.24
N ILE A 432 3.83 19.09 -27.57
CA ILE A 432 2.93 19.95 -26.78
C ILE A 432 1.96 20.69 -27.70
N LEU A 433 2.44 21.28 -28.80
CA LEU A 433 1.56 21.94 -29.78
C LEU A 433 0.56 20.96 -30.39
N HIS A 434 1.01 19.76 -30.75
CA HIS A 434 0.11 18.73 -31.28
C HIS A 434 -0.98 18.33 -30.27
N PHE A 435 -0.63 18.21 -28.99
CA PHE A 435 -1.60 17.97 -27.92
C PHE A 435 -2.60 19.12 -27.75
N MET A 436 -2.12 20.37 -27.84
CA MET A 436 -2.97 21.55 -27.74
C MET A 436 -4.02 21.60 -28.85
N GLU A 437 -3.57 21.35 -30.09
CA GLU A 437 -4.40 21.35 -31.30
C GLU A 437 -5.43 20.23 -31.32
N THR A 438 -5.08 19.03 -30.86
CA THR A 438 -5.95 17.84 -31.00
C THR A 438 -6.88 17.61 -29.81
N ARG A 439 -6.38 17.79 -28.57
CA ARG A 439 -7.11 17.40 -27.35
C ARG A 439 -7.47 18.58 -26.46
N PHE A 440 -6.53 19.50 -26.21
CA PHE A 440 -6.77 20.56 -25.22
C PHE A 440 -7.91 21.49 -25.63
N PHE A 441 -7.92 21.97 -26.89
CA PHE A 441 -8.99 22.87 -27.35
C PHE A 441 -10.36 22.19 -27.31
N ARG A 442 -10.45 20.90 -27.63
CA ARG A 442 -11.70 20.13 -27.45
C ARG A 442 -12.18 20.15 -26.00
N LEU A 443 -11.30 19.82 -25.04
CA LEU A 443 -11.63 19.78 -23.61
C LEU A 443 -12.00 21.16 -23.05
N LEU A 444 -11.30 22.21 -23.53
CA LEU A 444 -11.63 23.59 -23.21
C LEU A 444 -13.04 23.94 -23.67
N MET A 445 -13.40 23.57 -24.91
CA MET A 445 -14.72 23.83 -25.46
C MET A 445 -15.83 23.07 -24.72
N GLU A 446 -15.62 21.79 -24.40
CA GLU A 446 -16.57 21.00 -23.60
C GLU A 446 -16.76 21.62 -22.22
N SER A 447 -15.70 22.11 -21.59
CA SER A 447 -15.76 22.74 -20.27
C SER A 447 -16.42 24.11 -20.29
N VAL A 448 -16.20 24.91 -21.34
CA VAL A 448 -16.90 26.17 -21.58
C VAL A 448 -18.40 25.90 -21.77
N ARG A 449 -18.78 24.88 -22.56
CA ARG A 449 -20.18 24.49 -22.76
C ARG A 449 -20.85 24.02 -21.48
N LYS A 450 -20.18 23.19 -20.67
CA LYS A 450 -20.68 22.70 -19.37
C LYS A 450 -20.89 23.83 -18.36
N LYS A 451 -19.94 24.78 -18.27
CA LYS A 451 -20.12 25.96 -17.42
C LYS A 451 -21.25 26.86 -17.92
N HIS A 452 -21.33 27.07 -19.24
CA HIS A 452 -22.40 27.85 -19.84
C HIS A 452 -23.79 27.26 -19.60
N SER A 453 -23.96 25.94 -19.64
CA SER A 453 -25.24 25.29 -19.30
C SER A 453 -25.58 25.47 -17.82
N LYS A 454 -24.61 25.30 -16.91
CA LYS A 454 -24.81 25.49 -15.47
C LYS A 454 -25.20 26.93 -15.11
N ASP A 455 -24.53 27.93 -15.68
CA ASP A 455 -24.84 29.35 -15.46
C ASP A 455 -26.20 29.77 -16.04
N SER A 456 -26.62 29.13 -17.15
CA SER A 456 -27.97 29.35 -17.69
C SER A 456 -29.07 28.76 -16.80
N SER A 457 -28.83 27.59 -16.21
CA SER A 457 -29.80 26.90 -15.33
C SER A 457 -29.89 27.52 -13.94
N PHE A 458 -28.79 28.02 -13.38
CA PHE A 458 -28.77 28.65 -12.05
C PHE A 458 -29.60 29.94 -12.00
N ARG A 459 -29.64 30.71 -13.09
CA ARG A 459 -30.43 31.96 -13.16
C ARG A 459 -31.94 31.77 -13.28
N SER A 460 -32.41 30.59 -13.71
CA SER A 460 -33.86 30.30 -13.74
C SER A 460 -34.46 30.09 -12.35
N VAL A 461 -33.65 29.87 -11.30
CA VAL A 461 -34.14 29.53 -9.95
C VAL A 461 -34.22 30.76 -9.02
N ASN A 462 -33.55 31.88 -9.32
CA ASN A 462 -33.47 33.04 -8.43
C ASN A 462 -34.42 34.21 -8.77
N THR A 463 -35.73 33.96 -8.79
CA THR A 463 -36.75 35.03 -8.69
C THR A 463 -37.77 34.85 -7.56
N ARG A 464 -37.51 33.99 -6.57
CA ARG A 464 -38.22 34.07 -5.28
C ARG A 464 -37.33 34.83 -4.29
N ARG A 465 -37.87 35.92 -3.73
CA ARG A 465 -37.23 36.65 -2.63
C ARG A 465 -37.07 35.69 -1.46
N ALA A 466 -35.83 35.46 -1.04
CA ALA A 466 -35.53 34.71 0.17
C ALA A 466 -36.23 35.36 1.36
N THR A 467 -37.02 34.58 2.08
CA THR A 467 -37.60 34.96 3.37
C THR A 467 -36.66 34.52 4.48
N GLN A 468 -36.77 35.14 5.64
CA GLN A 468 -35.82 35.02 6.75
C GLN A 468 -35.69 33.58 7.34
N GLN A 469 -36.49 32.62 6.87
CA GLN A 469 -36.38 31.18 7.16
C GLN A 469 -35.33 30.45 6.30
N ASP A 470 -34.83 31.05 5.21
CA ASP A 470 -33.92 30.39 4.26
C ASP A 470 -32.43 30.54 4.66
N LEU A 471 -32.10 31.26 5.74
CA LEU A 471 -30.72 31.51 6.19
C LEU A 471 -30.23 30.53 7.27
N GLU A 472 -31.09 29.64 7.77
CA GLU A 472 -30.74 28.65 8.81
C GLU A 472 -30.67 27.21 8.29
N GLY A 473 -30.75 27.00 6.96
CA GLY A 473 -30.68 25.67 6.32
C GLY A 473 -29.38 25.40 5.57
N ALA A 474 -28.24 25.90 6.05
CA ALA A 474 -26.92 25.60 5.48
C ALA A 474 -26.18 24.56 6.33
N GLY A 475 -26.72 23.35 6.34
CA GLY A 475 -26.18 22.17 6.98
C GLY A 475 -27.24 21.08 6.87
N GLU A 476 -26.89 19.96 6.25
CA GLU A 476 -27.70 18.74 6.08
C GLU A 476 -28.73 18.79 4.92
N SER A 477 -28.33 18.23 3.77
CA SER A 477 -29.28 17.65 2.81
C SER A 477 -28.62 16.59 1.93
N GLU A 478 -28.81 15.33 2.31
CA GLU A 478 -28.88 14.09 1.50
C GLU A 478 -29.34 13.01 2.52
N THR A 479 -30.36 12.17 2.38
CA THR A 479 -31.22 11.76 1.27
C THR A 479 -32.53 11.23 1.87
N ARG A 480 -33.70 11.73 1.46
CA ARG A 480 -34.99 11.04 1.71
C ARG A 480 -35.88 11.11 0.49
N ARG A 481 -36.04 9.96 -0.18
CA ARG A 481 -37.17 9.70 -1.08
C ARG A 481 -37.49 8.20 -1.09
N GLY A 482 -38.60 7.84 -0.44
CA GLY A 482 -39.19 6.51 -0.45
C GLY A 482 -40.17 6.34 0.71
N GLU A 483 -41.43 6.70 0.51
CA GLU A 483 -42.55 6.43 1.43
C GLU A 483 -43.30 5.15 1.05
N GLN A 484 -44.07 4.68 2.05
CA GLN A 484 -45.14 3.65 2.10
C GLN A 484 -44.68 2.30 2.67
N GLU A 485 -45.29 1.71 3.71
CA GLU A 485 -46.47 1.96 4.55
C GLU A 485 -46.30 1.08 5.81
N GLY A 486 -46.87 1.48 6.96
CA GLY A 486 -46.95 0.61 8.16
C GLY A 486 -47.13 1.39 9.46
N GLU A 487 -48.39 1.50 9.89
CA GLU A 487 -48.84 2.06 11.17
C GLU A 487 -48.25 1.30 12.38
N GLU A 488 -47.87 2.00 13.45
CA GLU A 488 -48.43 1.82 14.81
C GLU A 488 -47.69 2.69 15.87
N GLU A 489 -48.53 3.44 16.59
CA GLU A 489 -48.48 3.89 17.99
C GLU A 489 -47.46 4.95 18.48
N GLU A 490 -48.05 6.10 18.82
CA GLU A 490 -47.52 7.16 19.68
C GLU A 490 -47.28 6.65 21.12
N GLU A 491 -46.09 6.92 21.68
CA GLU A 491 -46.00 7.36 23.07
C GLU A 491 -45.22 8.67 23.12
N GLY A 492 -45.93 9.73 23.50
CA GLY A 492 -45.32 11.02 23.77
C GLY A 492 -44.69 11.04 25.16
N ASP A 493 -43.56 11.73 25.29
CA ASP A 493 -43.25 12.37 26.55
C ASP A 493 -42.67 13.77 26.29
N ILE A 494 -43.40 14.75 26.80
CA ILE A 494 -43.06 16.17 26.80
C ILE A 494 -42.50 16.45 28.19
N VAL A 495 -41.24 16.89 28.29
CA VAL A 495 -40.83 17.90 29.28
C VAL A 495 -39.59 18.63 28.81
N ASN A 496 -39.78 19.90 28.45
CA ASN A 496 -38.74 20.92 28.49
C ASN A 496 -38.41 21.22 29.97
N ALA A 497 -37.13 21.26 30.34
CA ALA A 497 -36.67 22.01 31.50
C ALA A 497 -35.22 22.49 31.27
N ASP A 498 -35.04 23.76 31.62
CA ASP A 498 -33.90 24.63 31.36
C ASP A 498 -32.54 24.19 31.93
N ALA A 499 -31.51 24.86 31.40
CA ALA A 499 -30.13 24.86 31.81
C ALA A 499 -29.91 24.88 33.34
N GLU A 500 -29.06 23.97 33.82
CA GLU A 500 -28.33 24.16 35.06
C GLU A 500 -26.89 23.61 34.93
N GLU A 501 -25.95 24.49 35.26
CA GLU A 501 -24.51 24.33 35.23
C GLU A 501 -24.10 23.37 36.37
N GLY A 502 -23.73 22.13 36.02
CA GLY A 502 -23.36 21.11 37.01
C GLY A 502 -22.57 19.95 36.40
N ASP A 503 -21.30 19.87 36.82
CA ASP A 503 -20.30 18.83 36.54
C ASP A 503 -20.73 17.43 37.03
N ALA A 504 -21.71 16.86 36.33
CA ALA A 504 -22.29 15.57 36.67
C ALA A 504 -22.54 14.73 35.42
N ASP A 505 -21.54 14.56 34.56
CA ASP A 505 -21.67 13.53 33.54
C ASP A 505 -20.37 12.94 32.96
N ALA A 506 -19.84 11.91 33.62
CA ALA A 506 -18.84 11.01 33.03
C ALA A 506 -19.44 9.62 32.67
N SER A 507 -20.75 9.43 32.89
CA SER A 507 -21.41 8.12 32.83
C SER A 507 -22.51 8.05 31.78
N ASP A 508 -23.35 9.07 31.68
CA ASP A 508 -24.27 9.29 30.56
C ASP A 508 -23.51 9.77 29.32
N ALA A 509 -22.45 10.59 29.45
CA ALA A 509 -21.53 10.88 28.35
C ALA A 509 -20.91 9.59 27.76
N LYS A 510 -20.59 8.61 28.62
CA LYS A 510 -20.03 7.32 28.22
C LYS A 510 -21.07 6.37 27.62
N ARG A 511 -22.34 6.56 27.96
CA ARG A 511 -23.47 5.77 27.46
C ARG A 511 -23.96 6.31 26.12
N LYS A 512 -23.97 7.64 25.98
CA LYS A 512 -24.22 8.36 24.74
C LYS A 512 -23.08 8.15 23.74
N GLN A 513 -21.83 8.15 24.20
CA GLN A 513 -20.67 7.77 23.40
C GLN A 513 -20.74 6.32 22.89
N LYS A 514 -21.28 5.37 23.67
CA LYS A 514 -21.52 4.00 23.18
C LYS A 514 -22.61 3.90 22.12
N GLN A 515 -23.64 4.74 22.20
CA GLN A 515 -24.71 4.80 21.20
C GLN A 515 -24.25 5.54 19.94
N GLU A 516 -23.46 6.62 20.09
CA GLU A 516 -22.81 7.33 18.98
C GLU A 516 -21.78 6.43 18.29
N GLU A 517 -21.03 5.62 19.05
CA GLU A 517 -20.14 4.58 18.51
C GLU A 517 -20.92 3.60 17.60
N GLU A 518 -22.06 3.04 18.06
CA GLU A 518 -22.88 2.13 17.23
C GLU A 518 -23.41 2.77 15.94
N VAL A 519 -23.73 4.07 15.97
CA VAL A 519 -24.26 4.80 14.80
C VAL A 519 -23.14 5.19 13.81
N ASP A 520 -21.94 5.51 14.28
CA ASP A 520 -20.79 5.84 13.40
C ASP A 520 -20.26 4.60 12.65
N TYR A 521 -20.43 3.39 13.21
CA TYR A 521 -20.13 2.15 12.49
C TYR A 521 -21.10 1.89 11.32
N GLU A 522 -22.38 2.25 11.46
CA GLU A 522 -23.36 2.05 10.40
C GLU A 522 -23.16 3.07 9.26
N SER A 523 -22.81 4.33 9.57
CA SER A 523 -22.61 5.38 8.57
C SER A 523 -21.34 5.21 7.73
N GLU A 524 -20.19 4.88 8.35
CA GLU A 524 -18.94 4.66 7.60
C GLU A 524 -19.02 3.39 6.71
N GLU A 525 -19.77 2.36 7.10
CA GLU A 525 -19.98 1.17 6.26
C GLU A 525 -21.01 1.38 5.14
N GLU A 526 -21.90 2.37 5.26
CA GLU A 526 -22.77 2.79 4.16
C GLU A 526 -22.01 3.59 3.10
N GLU A 527 -21.07 4.46 3.50
CA GLU A 527 -20.14 5.11 2.56
C GLU A 527 -19.26 4.07 1.83
N GLU A 528 -18.77 3.05 2.54
CA GLU A 528 -18.00 1.95 1.92
C GLU A 528 -18.86 1.05 0.99
N LYS A 529 -20.16 0.87 1.29
CA LYS A 529 -21.10 0.20 0.38
C LYS A 529 -21.32 0.99 -0.91
N GLU A 530 -21.43 2.31 -0.83
CA GLU A 530 -21.58 3.14 -2.02
C GLU A 530 -20.34 3.04 -2.91
N GLU A 531 -19.12 3.06 -2.33
CA GLU A 531 -17.88 2.85 -3.08
C GLU A 531 -17.78 1.43 -3.69
N GLU A 532 -18.18 0.37 -2.96
CA GLU A 532 -18.15 -1.02 -3.46
C GLU A 532 -19.24 -1.32 -4.50
N GLU A 533 -20.45 -0.78 -4.36
CA GLU A 533 -21.53 -0.94 -5.35
C GLU A 533 -21.22 -0.17 -6.64
N GLU A 534 -20.56 0.99 -6.55
CA GLU A 534 -20.02 1.69 -7.73
C GLU A 534 -18.91 0.85 -8.42
N ASP A 535 -17.95 0.30 -7.66
CA ASP A 535 -16.87 -0.54 -8.20
C ASP A 535 -17.40 -1.87 -8.80
N ALA A 536 -18.44 -2.48 -8.20
CA ALA A 536 -19.06 -3.71 -8.70
C ALA A 536 -19.97 -3.50 -9.92
N GLN A 537 -20.61 -2.32 -10.05
CA GLN A 537 -21.38 -1.96 -11.24
C GLN A 537 -20.48 -1.67 -12.44
N GLU A 538 -19.25 -1.15 -12.25
CA GLU A 538 -18.31 -0.95 -13.36
C GLU A 538 -17.79 -2.26 -13.99
N GLU A 539 -17.71 -3.37 -13.25
CA GLU A 539 -17.28 -4.67 -13.79
C GLU A 539 -18.44 -5.55 -14.32
N GLY A 540 -19.69 -5.18 -14.07
CA GLY A 540 -20.87 -6.02 -14.32
C GLY A 540 -21.58 -5.84 -15.67
N ASP A 541 -21.36 -4.74 -16.41
CA ASP A 541 -22.22 -4.40 -17.55
C ASP A 541 -21.62 -4.77 -18.91
N ALA A 542 -21.64 -6.08 -19.19
CA ALA A 542 -21.42 -6.64 -20.52
C ALA A 542 -22.38 -7.81 -20.76
N ASP A 543 -23.68 -7.52 -20.97
CA ASP A 543 -24.54 -8.13 -22.00
C ASP A 543 -26.04 -7.78 -21.81
N GLY A 544 -26.61 -7.01 -22.76
CA GLY A 544 -27.92 -7.32 -23.36
C GLY A 544 -29.23 -6.67 -22.86
N GLU A 545 -29.85 -5.90 -23.78
CA GLU A 545 -31.27 -5.46 -23.90
C GLU A 545 -31.71 -4.24 -23.05
N GLY A 546 -32.23 -3.11 -23.57
CA GLY A 546 -32.82 -2.79 -24.87
C GLY A 546 -34.28 -2.32 -24.73
N GLY A 547 -34.54 -1.01 -24.55
CA GLY A 547 -35.90 -0.44 -24.59
C GLY A 547 -35.95 1.10 -24.43
N PRO A 548 -36.91 1.81 -25.04
CA PRO A 548 -36.60 2.94 -25.92
C PRO A 548 -37.15 4.31 -25.47
N GLN A 549 -36.44 5.41 -25.75
CA GLN A 549 -37.06 6.74 -25.90
C GLN A 549 -36.48 7.57 -27.07
N ALA A 550 -37.29 7.60 -28.14
CA ALA A 550 -37.56 8.64 -29.13
C ALA A 550 -36.42 9.57 -29.60
N ARG A 551 -35.91 9.29 -30.81
CA ARG A 551 -35.47 10.31 -31.78
C ARG A 551 -36.18 10.08 -33.10
N GLU A 552 -36.83 11.12 -33.60
CA GLU A 552 -37.29 11.23 -35.00
C GLU A 552 -36.15 11.78 -35.88
N PRO A 553 -36.20 11.56 -37.21
CA PRO A 553 -35.04 11.18 -38.03
C PRO A 553 -34.51 12.32 -38.90
N ASP A 554 -33.25 12.22 -39.34
CA ASP A 554 -32.91 12.55 -40.73
C ASP A 554 -31.59 11.92 -41.20
N GLU A 555 -31.46 11.88 -42.53
CA GLU A 555 -30.91 10.84 -43.40
C GLU A 555 -29.38 10.63 -43.52
N THR A 556 -29.05 9.34 -43.62
CA THR A 556 -28.12 8.64 -44.55
C THR A 556 -26.60 8.92 -44.63
N THR A 557 -25.90 7.78 -44.56
CA THR A 557 -24.65 7.35 -45.23
C THR A 557 -23.29 7.82 -44.70
N GLY A 558 -22.50 6.85 -44.23
CA GLY A 558 -21.04 6.92 -44.21
C GLY A 558 -20.39 6.28 -42.98
N SER A 559 -20.08 4.98 -43.08
CA SER A 559 -19.25 4.17 -42.18
C SER A 559 -18.04 4.90 -41.57
N GLY A 560 -17.98 4.98 -40.24
CA GLY A 560 -16.79 5.42 -39.49
C GLY A 560 -15.82 4.25 -39.25
N PRO A 561 -14.49 4.46 -39.30
CA PRO A 561 -13.51 3.44 -38.92
C PRO A 561 -13.21 3.46 -37.41
N ASN A 562 -12.97 2.24 -36.90
CA ASN A 562 -12.66 1.85 -35.53
C ASN A 562 -11.59 2.70 -34.80
N GLU A 563 -11.89 3.01 -33.54
CA GLU A 563 -10.93 3.48 -32.54
C GLU A 563 -10.10 2.30 -32.03
N ASP A 564 -9.03 1.94 -32.75
CA ASP A 564 -7.96 1.10 -32.19
C ASP A 564 -6.71 1.19 -33.08
N MET A 565 -5.77 2.07 -32.72
CA MET A 565 -4.41 2.07 -33.27
C MET A 565 -3.45 2.73 -32.27
N PRO A 566 -2.31 2.09 -31.92
CA PRO A 566 -1.25 2.75 -31.17
C PRO A 566 -0.66 3.91 -31.98
N PRO A 567 -0.13 4.97 -31.35
CA PRO A 567 0.49 6.06 -32.09
C PRO A 567 1.67 5.52 -32.91
N SER A 568 1.59 5.67 -34.22
CA SER A 568 2.67 5.31 -35.15
C SER A 568 3.96 6.07 -34.81
N PRO A 569 5.15 5.48 -34.99
CA PRO A 569 6.41 6.13 -34.67
C PRO A 569 6.61 7.38 -35.54
N PRO A 570 7.28 8.44 -35.03
CA PRO A 570 7.48 9.66 -35.79
C PRO A 570 8.42 9.40 -36.96
N LEU A 571 7.89 9.52 -38.17
CA LEU A 571 8.68 9.69 -39.38
C LEU A 571 9.25 11.12 -39.39
N CYS A 572 10.57 11.25 -39.44
CA CYS A 572 11.29 12.49 -39.74
C CYS A 572 11.15 12.86 -41.25
N PRO A 573 11.64 14.02 -41.71
CA PRO A 573 11.09 15.37 -41.56
C PRO A 573 10.63 15.98 -42.92
N GLY A 574 9.64 16.89 -42.90
CA GLY A 574 9.35 17.86 -43.99
C GLY A 574 7.89 17.85 -44.51
N PRO A 575 7.33 18.99 -44.98
CA PRO A 575 8.03 20.13 -45.57
C PRO A 575 7.90 21.46 -44.81
N GLN A 576 8.95 22.28 -44.87
CA GLN A 576 8.88 23.70 -44.55
C GLN A 576 8.20 24.42 -45.72
N GLY A 577 6.99 24.92 -45.51
CA GLY A 577 6.25 25.70 -46.48
C GLY A 577 5.02 26.33 -45.85
N THR A 578 4.65 27.52 -46.31
CA THR A 578 3.45 28.28 -45.87
C THR A 578 2.17 27.44 -45.99
N GLU A 579 2.08 26.55 -46.98
CA GLU A 579 0.96 25.63 -47.18
C GLU A 579 0.77 24.57 -46.07
N ALA A 580 1.84 24.16 -45.39
CA ALA A 580 1.74 23.21 -44.27
C ALA A 580 1.23 23.89 -43.00
N VAL A 581 1.58 25.17 -42.82
CA VAL A 581 1.08 26.03 -41.74
C VAL A 581 -0.42 26.29 -41.93
N GLU A 582 -0.83 26.67 -43.14
CA GLU A 582 -2.23 26.89 -43.48
C GLU A 582 -3.07 25.63 -43.30
N ARG A 583 -2.58 24.45 -43.69
CA ARG A 583 -3.27 23.17 -43.45
C ARG A 583 -3.45 22.86 -41.96
N ARG A 584 -2.47 23.14 -41.10
CA ARG A 584 -2.60 22.94 -39.65
C ARG A 584 -3.61 23.89 -39.03
N VAL A 585 -3.56 25.17 -39.40
CA VAL A 585 -4.54 26.17 -38.94
C VAL A 585 -5.95 25.82 -39.39
N GLN A 586 -6.11 25.41 -40.65
CA GLN A 586 -7.40 24.99 -41.20
C GLN A 586 -7.95 23.75 -40.48
N ALA A 587 -7.11 22.76 -40.17
CA ALA A 587 -7.52 21.57 -39.42
C ALA A 587 -8.06 21.91 -38.02
N VAL A 588 -7.43 22.86 -37.30
CA VAL A 588 -7.90 23.31 -35.98
C VAL A 588 -9.24 24.05 -36.08
N ARG A 589 -9.44 24.86 -37.13
CA ARG A 589 -10.70 25.58 -37.38
C ARG A 589 -11.84 24.63 -37.74
N GLU A 590 -11.56 23.62 -38.55
CA GLU A 590 -12.53 22.59 -38.93
C GLU A 590 -12.90 21.68 -37.75
N ALA A 591 -11.94 21.39 -36.87
CA ALA A 591 -12.19 20.58 -35.67
C ALA A 591 -13.09 21.29 -34.64
N HIS A 592 -13.14 22.62 -34.64
CA HIS A 592 -13.77 23.39 -33.56
C HIS A 592 -14.60 24.57 -34.08
N SER A 593 -15.93 24.45 -34.01
CA SER A 593 -16.90 25.40 -34.57
C SER A 593 -16.87 26.83 -33.98
N PHE A 594 -16.25 27.03 -32.82
CA PHE A 594 -16.18 28.33 -32.14
C PHE A 594 -14.80 29.00 -32.23
N ILE A 595 -13.81 28.32 -32.82
CA ILE A 595 -12.46 28.86 -33.04
C ILE A 595 -12.45 29.62 -34.36
N GLU A 596 -12.14 30.90 -34.29
CA GLU A 596 -12.08 31.75 -35.48
C GLU A 596 -10.71 31.78 -36.12
N ASP A 597 -9.67 31.86 -35.30
CA ASP A 597 -8.29 32.00 -35.76
C ASP A 597 -7.34 31.25 -34.82
N TYR A 598 -6.29 30.69 -35.39
CA TYR A 598 -5.24 29.99 -34.66
C TYR A 598 -3.87 30.39 -35.22
N GLN A 599 -3.00 30.85 -34.33
CA GLN A 599 -1.63 31.23 -34.64
C GLN A 599 -0.67 30.49 -33.71
N TYR A 600 0.48 30.08 -34.23
CA TYR A 600 1.47 29.38 -33.45
C TYR A 600 2.88 29.75 -33.89
N ASP A 601 3.84 29.51 -33.00
CA ASP A 601 5.25 29.74 -33.28
C ASP A 601 5.83 28.68 -34.23
N THR A 602 6.14 29.07 -35.45
CA THR A 602 6.74 28.20 -36.48
C THR A 602 8.25 27.96 -36.29
N ALA A 603 8.93 28.76 -35.46
CA ALA A 603 10.39 28.68 -35.31
C ALA A 603 10.80 27.86 -34.09
N GLU A 604 10.29 28.21 -32.90
CA GLU A 604 10.68 27.54 -31.65
C GLU A 604 9.53 26.80 -30.94
N SER A 605 8.30 26.89 -31.47
CA SER A 605 7.10 26.24 -30.90
C SER A 605 6.83 26.63 -29.44
N LEU A 606 7.22 27.85 -29.04
CA LEU A 606 7.15 28.30 -27.64
C LEU A 606 5.83 28.98 -27.26
N TRP A 607 4.98 29.30 -28.23
CA TRP A 607 3.67 29.89 -27.95
C TRP A 607 2.63 29.49 -28.98
N CYS A 608 1.38 29.47 -28.54
CA CYS A 608 0.22 29.36 -29.42
C CYS A 608 -0.87 30.34 -28.97
N GLN A 609 -1.59 30.90 -29.95
CA GLN A 609 -2.65 31.86 -29.74
C GLN A 609 -3.91 31.36 -30.44
N VAL A 610 -5.00 31.27 -29.70
CA VAL A 610 -6.31 30.88 -30.22
C VAL A 610 -7.30 32.02 -29.99
N THR A 611 -8.06 32.35 -31.03
CA THR A 611 -9.14 33.32 -30.97
C THR A 611 -10.46 32.57 -31.06
N MET A 612 -11.31 32.71 -30.05
CA MET A 612 -12.61 32.06 -30.00
C MET A 612 -13.74 33.09 -29.86
N LYS A 613 -14.86 32.82 -30.53
CA LYS A 613 -16.09 33.61 -30.42
C LYS A 613 -17.14 32.87 -29.61
N LEU A 614 -17.57 33.49 -28.52
CA LEU A 614 -18.66 32.99 -27.70
C LEU A 614 -19.86 33.97 -27.77
N PRO A 615 -21.10 33.47 -27.81
CA PRO A 615 -22.29 34.33 -27.76
C PRO A 615 -22.36 35.08 -26.42
N LEU A 616 -22.81 36.33 -26.46
CA LEU A 616 -22.77 37.21 -25.30
C LEU A 616 -23.89 36.87 -24.29
N VAL A 617 -23.55 36.15 -23.22
CA VAL A 617 -24.44 35.91 -22.08
C VAL A 617 -24.33 37.05 -21.06
N LYS A 618 -25.42 37.34 -20.35
CA LYS A 618 -25.52 38.38 -19.31
C LYS A 618 -24.70 38.10 -18.02
N ALA A 619 -23.81 37.11 -17.99
CA ALA A 619 -22.97 36.77 -16.84
C ALA A 619 -21.49 36.97 -17.18
N ASN A 620 -20.67 37.42 -16.23
CA ASN A 620 -19.23 37.54 -16.41
C ASN A 620 -18.62 36.14 -16.31
N PHE A 621 -17.96 35.70 -17.38
CA PHE A 621 -17.34 34.38 -17.44
C PHE A 621 -15.86 34.52 -17.13
N ASP A 622 -15.41 33.98 -16.00
CA ASP A 622 -13.99 33.97 -15.67
C ASP A 622 -13.27 32.86 -16.44
N MET A 623 -12.75 33.22 -17.62
CA MET A 623 -11.91 32.34 -18.43
C MET A 623 -10.61 31.96 -17.70
N GLY A 624 -10.09 32.83 -16.84
CA GLY A 624 -8.80 32.63 -16.16
C GLY A 624 -8.85 31.45 -15.18
N SER A 625 -9.82 31.44 -14.25
CA SER A 625 -9.98 30.33 -13.31
C SER A 625 -10.30 29.01 -14.01
N LEU A 626 -11.10 29.06 -15.09
CA LEU A 626 -11.37 27.87 -15.90
C LEU A 626 -10.08 27.33 -16.52
N LEU A 627 -9.30 28.17 -17.19
CA LEU A 627 -8.04 27.77 -17.82
C LEU A 627 -7.03 27.26 -16.80
N ALA A 628 -6.95 27.87 -15.61
CA ALA A 628 -6.10 27.38 -14.53
C ALA A 628 -6.55 26.01 -13.99
N SER A 629 -7.86 25.77 -13.86
CA SER A 629 -8.39 24.47 -13.46
C SER A 629 -8.19 23.38 -14.54
N LEU A 630 -8.29 23.78 -15.82
CA LEU A 630 -8.04 22.89 -16.95
C LEU A 630 -6.56 22.57 -17.12
N ALA A 631 -5.66 23.54 -16.96
CA ALA A 631 -4.22 23.32 -17.05
C ALA A 631 -3.73 22.32 -15.97
N ARG A 632 -4.33 22.36 -14.77
CA ARG A 632 -4.06 21.42 -13.67
C ARG A 632 -4.53 20.00 -13.95
N SER A 633 -5.73 19.86 -14.51
CA SER A 633 -6.36 18.55 -14.77
C SER A 633 -5.88 17.89 -16.06
N THR A 634 -5.51 18.68 -17.08
CA THR A 634 -5.15 18.16 -18.40
C THR A 634 -3.76 17.54 -18.42
N VAL A 635 -3.71 16.32 -18.94
CA VAL A 635 -2.49 15.52 -19.04
C VAL A 635 -2.01 15.49 -20.47
N VAL A 636 -0.80 16.01 -20.69
CA VAL A 636 -0.15 16.04 -22.00
C VAL A 636 0.35 14.66 -22.38
N TYR A 637 0.98 13.99 -21.43
CA TYR A 637 1.52 12.65 -21.60
C TYR A 637 1.42 11.88 -20.29
N SER A 638 0.89 10.66 -20.36
CA SER A 638 0.89 9.71 -19.26
C SER A 638 1.15 8.31 -19.76
N THR A 639 1.87 7.55 -18.95
CA THR A 639 1.84 6.10 -19.04
C THR A 639 0.61 5.62 -18.24
N ARG A 640 -0.15 4.67 -18.79
CA ARG A 640 -1.35 4.15 -18.09
C ARG A 640 -0.96 3.64 -16.70
N GLY A 641 -1.74 3.99 -15.68
CA GLY A 641 -1.54 3.50 -14.31
C GLY A 641 -0.30 4.03 -13.57
N ILE A 642 0.51 4.93 -14.15
CA ILE A 642 1.68 5.53 -13.47
C ILE A 642 1.55 7.05 -13.47
N THR A 643 1.61 7.66 -12.29
CA THR A 643 1.60 9.12 -12.13
C THR A 643 3.02 9.67 -12.09
N ARG A 644 3.88 9.15 -11.21
CA ARG A 644 5.23 9.69 -11.02
C ARG A 644 6.26 8.59 -10.93
N CYS A 645 7.49 8.90 -11.34
CA CYS A 645 8.61 7.99 -11.19
C CYS A 645 9.81 8.67 -10.50
N LEU A 646 10.27 8.07 -9.41
CA LEU A 646 11.36 8.51 -8.55
C LEU A 646 12.53 7.53 -8.64
N LEU A 647 13.73 8.07 -8.45
CA LEU A 647 14.97 7.28 -8.41
C LEU A 647 15.66 7.56 -7.08
N SER A 648 15.75 6.54 -6.25
CA SER A 648 16.39 6.59 -4.94
C SER A 648 17.67 5.74 -4.93
N GLU A 649 18.66 6.17 -4.15
CA GLU A 649 19.85 5.35 -3.87
C GLU A 649 19.61 4.60 -2.56
N THR A 650 19.62 3.27 -2.60
CA THR A 650 19.45 2.45 -1.40
C THR A 650 20.77 1.72 -1.09
N THR A 651 21.13 1.67 0.19
CA THR A 651 22.25 0.86 0.67
C THR A 651 21.76 -0.57 0.92
N SER A 652 22.16 -1.50 0.07
CA SER A 652 21.82 -2.91 0.26
C SER A 652 22.70 -3.52 1.38
N SER A 653 22.20 -4.53 2.11
CA SER A 653 22.92 -5.25 3.19
C SER A 653 24.30 -5.82 2.77
N ARG A 654 24.62 -5.83 1.48
CA ARG A 654 25.95 -6.13 0.92
C ARG A 654 26.76 -4.86 0.57
N ASN A 655 26.78 -3.82 1.42
CA ASN A 655 27.62 -2.61 1.30
C ASN A 655 27.69 -1.96 -0.12
N GLY A 656 26.69 -2.21 -0.97
CA GLY A 656 26.65 -1.76 -2.35
C GLY A 656 25.52 -0.76 -2.51
N LYS A 657 25.82 0.40 -3.10
CA LYS A 657 24.80 1.37 -3.53
C LYS A 657 24.04 0.76 -4.70
N GLU A 658 22.77 0.41 -4.49
CA GLU A 658 21.86 -0.03 -5.54
C GLU A 658 20.90 1.14 -5.87
N LEU A 659 20.67 1.41 -7.16
CA LEU A 659 19.63 2.35 -7.56
C LEU A 659 18.28 1.62 -7.55
N MET A 660 17.28 2.25 -6.93
CA MET A 660 15.91 1.77 -6.89
C MET A 660 15.02 2.75 -7.66
N LEU A 661 14.22 2.20 -8.57
CA LEU A 661 13.18 2.92 -9.30
C LEU A 661 11.87 2.74 -8.54
N SER A 662 11.31 3.82 -8.01
CA SER A 662 10.02 3.81 -7.34
C SER A 662 8.99 4.54 -8.20
N THR A 663 7.83 3.93 -8.44
CA THR A 663 6.73 4.55 -9.19
C THR A 663 5.56 4.79 -8.25
N GLU A 664 4.92 5.94 -8.40
CA GLU A 664 3.57 6.20 -7.88
C GLU A 664 2.58 5.72 -8.95
N GLY A 665 1.69 4.81 -8.56
CA GLY A 665 0.83 4.05 -9.47
C GLY A 665 1.36 2.64 -9.78
N ILE A 666 0.45 1.77 -10.24
CA ILE A 666 0.68 0.36 -10.52
C ILE A 666 0.44 0.07 -12.01
N ASN A 667 1.46 -0.50 -12.65
CA ASN A 667 1.38 -1.05 -13.99
C ASN A 667 2.53 -2.05 -14.19
N LEU A 668 2.31 -3.28 -13.73
CA LEU A 668 3.26 -4.39 -13.88
C LEU A 668 3.55 -4.74 -15.36
N PRO A 669 2.55 -4.82 -16.26
CA PRO A 669 2.79 -5.14 -17.67
C PRO A 669 3.75 -4.17 -18.37
N GLU A 670 3.66 -2.87 -18.08
CA GLU A 670 4.56 -1.88 -18.68
C GLU A 670 6.00 -2.02 -18.17
N LEU A 671 6.17 -2.28 -16.87
CA LEU A 671 7.50 -2.53 -16.30
C LEU A 671 8.18 -3.78 -16.89
N PHE A 672 7.39 -4.81 -17.23
CA PHE A 672 7.93 -6.05 -17.81
C PHE A 672 8.61 -5.84 -19.17
N LYS A 673 8.23 -4.81 -19.92
CA LYS A 673 8.91 -4.43 -21.19
C LYS A 673 10.37 -4.03 -20.97
N TYR A 674 10.73 -3.57 -19.77
CA TYR A 674 12.07 -3.07 -19.43
C TYR A 674 12.94 -4.09 -18.67
N ALA A 675 12.71 -5.38 -18.87
CA ALA A 675 13.45 -6.49 -18.23
C ALA A 675 14.97 -6.47 -18.45
N GLU A 676 15.47 -5.78 -19.48
CA GLU A 676 16.92 -5.60 -19.71
C GLU A 676 17.59 -4.63 -18.73
N VAL A 677 16.79 -3.74 -18.14
CA VAL A 677 17.26 -2.60 -17.36
C VAL A 677 16.94 -2.80 -15.87
N LEU A 678 15.76 -3.35 -15.58
CA LEU A 678 15.22 -3.55 -14.24
C LEU A 678 15.32 -5.02 -13.81
N ASP A 679 15.70 -5.28 -12.55
CA ASP A 679 15.69 -6.64 -12.00
C ASP A 679 14.29 -7.02 -11.51
N LEU A 680 13.46 -7.50 -12.44
CA LEU A 680 12.07 -7.90 -12.18
C LEU A 680 11.92 -9.01 -11.14
N ARG A 681 12.99 -9.75 -10.82
CA ARG A 681 12.95 -10.82 -9.80
C ARG A 681 12.84 -10.27 -8.38
N ARG A 682 13.15 -8.99 -8.20
CA ARG A 682 13.10 -8.26 -6.92
C ARG A 682 12.12 -7.09 -7.01
N LEU A 683 11.15 -7.16 -7.93
CA LEU A 683 10.07 -6.19 -8.02
C LEU A 683 9.18 -6.31 -6.78
N TYR A 684 8.83 -5.16 -6.22
CA TYR A 684 7.93 -5.01 -5.10
C TYR A 684 6.77 -4.09 -5.48
N SER A 685 5.57 -4.40 -5.04
CA SER A 685 4.43 -3.50 -5.06
C SER A 685 3.68 -3.63 -3.74
N ASN A 686 3.07 -2.53 -3.31
CA ASN A 686 2.26 -2.49 -2.10
C ASN A 686 0.80 -2.91 -2.34
N ASP A 687 0.37 -3.03 -3.60
CA ASP A 687 -0.94 -3.59 -3.94
C ASP A 687 -0.88 -5.11 -3.93
N ILE A 688 -1.64 -5.68 -3.00
CA ILE A 688 -1.70 -7.11 -2.71
C ILE A 688 -2.48 -7.83 -3.81
N HIS A 689 -3.54 -7.23 -4.35
CA HIS A 689 -4.35 -7.82 -5.44
C HIS A 689 -3.58 -7.85 -6.76
N ALA A 690 -2.86 -6.77 -7.11
CA ALA A 690 -1.96 -6.78 -8.27
C ALA A 690 -0.85 -7.84 -8.13
N MET A 691 -0.32 -8.04 -6.92
CA MET A 691 0.68 -9.07 -6.66
C MET A 691 0.08 -10.49 -6.70
N ALA A 692 -1.12 -10.69 -6.17
CA ALA A 692 -1.84 -11.97 -6.20
C ALA A 692 -2.16 -12.39 -7.65
N SER A 693 -2.65 -11.46 -8.48
CA SER A 693 -3.01 -11.72 -9.87
C SER A 693 -1.80 -11.97 -10.78
N ALA A 694 -0.67 -11.27 -10.57
CA ALA A 694 0.53 -11.41 -11.39
C ALA A 694 1.45 -12.55 -10.94
N TYR A 695 1.77 -12.62 -9.65
CA TYR A 695 2.77 -13.55 -9.08
C TYR A 695 2.16 -14.72 -8.30
N GLY A 696 0.88 -14.65 -7.92
CA GLY A 696 0.17 -15.68 -7.17
C GLY A 696 0.02 -15.36 -5.68
N ILE A 697 -0.85 -16.12 -5.00
CA ILE A 697 -1.25 -15.85 -3.61
C ILE A 697 -0.08 -15.93 -2.60
N GLU A 698 0.88 -16.83 -2.82
CA GLU A 698 2.09 -16.93 -1.98
C GLU A 698 2.96 -15.67 -2.02
N ALA A 699 2.97 -14.96 -3.16
CA ALA A 699 3.68 -13.69 -3.26
C ALA A 699 2.91 -12.58 -2.52
N ALA A 700 1.58 -12.58 -2.64
CA ALA A 700 0.69 -11.65 -1.94
C ALA A 700 0.85 -11.80 -0.41
N LEU A 701 0.91 -13.03 0.10
CA LEU A 701 1.11 -13.31 1.52
C LEU A 701 2.37 -12.66 2.10
N ARG A 702 3.50 -12.76 1.38
CA ARG A 702 4.76 -12.13 1.82
C ARG A 702 4.73 -10.60 1.70
N VAL A 703 3.91 -10.07 0.79
CA VAL A 703 3.66 -8.63 0.70
C VAL A 703 2.83 -8.17 1.90
N ILE A 704 1.79 -8.90 2.30
CA ILE A 704 0.99 -8.61 3.51
C ILE A 704 1.89 -8.58 4.75
N GLU A 705 2.69 -9.63 4.98
CA GLU A 705 3.62 -9.67 6.11
C GLU A 705 4.58 -8.49 6.13
N LYS A 706 5.12 -8.12 4.96
CA LYS A 706 6.07 -7.03 4.82
C LYS A 706 5.42 -5.66 5.01
N GLU A 707 4.25 -5.43 4.43
CA GLU A 707 3.52 -4.17 4.56
C GLU A 707 3.10 -3.92 6.01
N ILE A 708 2.52 -4.92 6.69
CA ILE A 708 2.15 -4.79 8.11
C ILE A 708 3.40 -4.52 8.96
N LYS A 709 4.49 -5.24 8.71
CA LYS A 709 5.76 -5.01 9.41
C LYS A 709 6.32 -3.61 9.16
N ASP A 710 6.28 -3.13 7.93
CA ASP A 710 6.78 -1.81 7.54
C ASP A 710 5.95 -0.69 8.21
N VAL A 711 4.63 -0.88 8.34
CA VAL A 711 3.73 0.01 9.09
C VAL A 711 4.15 0.12 10.57
N PHE A 712 4.38 -0.99 11.27
CA PHE A 712 4.80 -0.96 12.68
C PHE A 712 6.26 -0.49 12.86
N ALA A 713 7.14 -0.76 11.90
CA ALA A 713 8.56 -0.40 11.97
C ALA A 713 8.79 1.11 12.03
N VAL A 714 7.93 1.92 11.39
CA VAL A 714 7.99 3.39 11.45
C VAL A 714 7.85 3.91 12.88
N TYR A 715 7.09 3.22 13.72
CA TYR A 715 6.84 3.57 15.11
C TYR A 715 7.83 2.94 16.10
N GLY A 716 8.82 2.17 15.59
CA GLY A 716 9.78 1.45 16.44
C GLY A 716 9.18 0.25 17.16
N ILE A 717 7.98 -0.19 16.77
CA ILE A 717 7.28 -1.33 17.36
C ILE A 717 7.74 -2.59 16.62
N ALA A 718 8.24 -3.57 17.37
CA ALA A 718 8.70 -4.84 16.81
C ALA A 718 7.71 -5.96 17.14
N ILE A 719 6.92 -6.37 16.15
CA ILE A 719 6.03 -7.53 16.24
C ILE A 719 6.78 -8.78 15.77
N ASP A 720 6.56 -9.92 16.44
CA ASP A 720 7.15 -11.18 16.03
C ASP A 720 6.52 -11.66 14.70
N PRO A 721 7.34 -12.10 13.71
CA PRO A 721 6.84 -12.48 12.39
C PRO A 721 5.88 -13.67 12.41
N ARG A 722 5.85 -14.50 13.46
CA ARG A 722 4.92 -15.64 13.55
C ARG A 722 3.47 -15.20 13.63
N HIS A 723 3.19 -14.11 14.33
CA HIS A 723 1.85 -13.52 14.39
C HIS A 723 1.43 -12.96 13.04
N LEU A 724 2.34 -12.23 12.38
CA LEU A 724 2.08 -11.64 11.06
C LEU A 724 1.83 -12.71 10.00
N SER A 725 2.64 -13.77 10.01
CA SER A 725 2.48 -14.92 9.12
C SER A 725 1.15 -15.63 9.35
N LEU A 726 0.73 -15.85 10.61
CA LEU A 726 -0.55 -16.48 10.90
C LEU A 726 -1.74 -15.67 10.36
N VAL A 727 -1.72 -14.35 10.53
CA VAL A 727 -2.77 -13.48 9.98
C VAL A 727 -2.76 -13.49 8.45
N ALA A 728 -1.59 -13.39 7.83
CA ALA A 728 -1.48 -13.40 6.38
C ALA A 728 -1.93 -14.74 5.77
N ASP A 729 -1.60 -15.88 6.42
CA ASP A 729 -2.09 -17.21 6.04
C ASP A 729 -3.62 -17.30 6.18
N TYR A 730 -4.19 -16.81 7.29
CA TYR A 730 -5.65 -16.79 7.48
C TYR A 730 -6.37 -15.91 6.44
N MET A 731 -5.78 -14.80 6.02
CA MET A 731 -6.38 -13.97 4.98
C MET A 731 -6.30 -14.60 3.58
N CYS A 732 -5.42 -15.59 3.38
CA CYS A 732 -5.11 -16.15 2.06
C CYS A 732 -5.40 -17.67 1.93
N PHE A 733 -5.89 -18.36 2.97
CA PHE A 733 -5.95 -19.84 2.98
C PHE A 733 -6.88 -20.42 1.91
N GLU A 734 -7.88 -19.67 1.45
CA GLU A 734 -8.79 -20.08 0.36
C GLU A 734 -8.22 -19.81 -1.05
N GLY A 735 -7.03 -19.21 -1.14
CA GLY A 735 -6.40 -18.84 -2.40
C GLY A 735 -6.83 -17.47 -2.95
N VAL A 736 -7.62 -16.73 -2.18
CA VAL A 736 -8.01 -15.33 -2.44
C VAL A 736 -7.63 -14.47 -1.23
N TYR A 737 -7.39 -13.19 -1.46
CA TYR A 737 -7.07 -12.24 -0.39
C TYR A 737 -8.38 -11.74 0.23
N LYS A 738 -8.66 -12.18 1.47
CA LYS A 738 -9.90 -11.88 2.17
C LYS A 738 -9.74 -10.77 3.21
N PRO A 739 -10.67 -9.80 3.27
CA PRO A 739 -10.77 -8.88 4.38
C PRO A 739 -11.23 -9.56 5.67
N LEU A 740 -10.90 -8.96 6.80
CA LEU A 740 -11.39 -9.33 8.13
C LEU A 740 -12.60 -8.47 8.54
N ASN A 741 -13.58 -8.40 7.64
CA ASN A 741 -14.85 -7.68 7.83
C ASN A 741 -16.04 -8.66 7.79
N ARG A 742 -17.25 -8.11 7.72
CA ARG A 742 -18.50 -8.86 7.61
C ARG A 742 -18.60 -9.75 6.38
N PHE A 743 -18.00 -9.36 5.27
CA PHE A 743 -17.96 -10.16 4.05
C PHE A 743 -16.98 -11.32 4.18
N GLY A 744 -15.85 -11.09 4.87
CA GLY A 744 -14.91 -12.15 5.24
C GLY A 744 -15.56 -13.24 6.11
N ILE A 745 -16.28 -12.84 7.17
CA ILE A 745 -16.84 -13.78 8.14
C ILE A 745 -18.01 -14.62 7.59
N GLN A 746 -18.67 -14.18 6.51
CA GLN A 746 -19.72 -14.95 5.82
C GLN A 746 -19.22 -16.32 5.34
N SER A 747 -17.92 -16.44 5.04
CA SER A 747 -17.32 -17.71 4.62
C SER A 747 -17.08 -18.70 5.77
N ASN A 748 -17.14 -18.24 7.02
CA ASN A 748 -16.95 -19.12 8.18
C ASN A 748 -18.10 -20.13 8.30
N SER A 749 -17.76 -21.32 8.80
CA SER A 749 -18.71 -22.44 8.87
C SER A 749 -19.75 -22.34 9.99
N SER A 750 -19.56 -21.48 11.00
CA SER A 750 -20.43 -21.39 12.19
C SER A 750 -21.41 -20.21 12.08
N PRO A 751 -22.72 -20.47 11.87
CA PRO A 751 -23.74 -19.43 11.86
C PRO A 751 -23.80 -18.64 13.17
N LEU A 752 -23.59 -19.29 14.33
CA LEU A 752 -23.61 -18.58 15.61
C LEU A 752 -22.42 -17.64 15.77
N GLN A 753 -21.25 -18.00 15.23
CA GLN A 753 -20.10 -17.09 15.22
C GLN A 753 -20.43 -15.84 14.39
N GLN A 754 -21.02 -16.01 13.21
CA GLN A 754 -21.48 -14.91 12.35
C GLN A 754 -22.50 -14.02 13.07
N MET A 755 -23.51 -14.61 13.71
CA MET A 755 -24.53 -13.86 14.46
C MET A 755 -23.94 -13.05 15.63
N THR A 756 -22.84 -13.51 16.25
CA THR A 756 -22.18 -12.79 17.36
C THR A 756 -21.20 -11.71 16.92
N PHE A 757 -20.96 -11.59 15.62
CA PHE A 757 -20.08 -10.57 15.06
C PHE A 757 -20.82 -9.23 14.95
N GLU A 758 -21.78 -9.16 14.03
CA GLU A 758 -22.65 -8.01 13.77
C GLU A 758 -23.90 -8.48 13.01
N THR A 759 -24.86 -7.57 12.75
CA THR A 759 -26.06 -7.80 11.93
C THR A 759 -26.76 -9.16 12.19
N SER A 760 -26.93 -9.51 13.47
CA SER A 760 -27.37 -10.85 13.90
C SER A 760 -28.65 -11.33 13.22
N PHE A 761 -29.61 -10.43 12.98
CA PHE A 761 -30.88 -10.76 12.32
C PHE A 761 -30.70 -11.16 10.85
N GLN A 762 -29.79 -10.50 10.12
CA GLN A 762 -29.51 -10.82 8.71
C GLN A 762 -28.90 -12.21 8.59
N PHE A 763 -27.89 -12.51 9.39
CA PHE A 763 -27.28 -13.85 9.43
C PHE A 763 -28.26 -14.92 9.90
N LEU A 764 -29.11 -14.62 10.90
CA LEU A 764 -30.14 -15.55 11.35
C LEU A 764 -31.17 -15.85 10.25
N LYS A 765 -31.63 -14.82 9.54
CA LYS A 765 -32.53 -14.97 8.39
C LYS A 765 -31.89 -15.84 7.31
N GLN A 766 -30.65 -15.56 6.94
CA GLN A 766 -29.91 -16.33 5.94
C GLN A 766 -29.72 -17.79 6.36
N ALA A 767 -29.27 -18.02 7.59
CA ALA A 767 -29.10 -19.35 8.18
C ALA A 767 -30.41 -20.15 8.19
N THR A 768 -31.52 -19.50 8.54
CA THR A 768 -32.86 -20.13 8.56
C THR A 768 -33.36 -20.43 7.15
N MET A 769 -33.16 -19.52 6.20
CA MET A 769 -33.52 -19.74 4.78
C MET A 769 -32.71 -20.87 4.14
N MET A 770 -31.43 -20.98 4.48
CA MET A 770 -30.53 -22.02 3.97
C MET A 770 -30.66 -23.36 4.72
N GLY A 771 -31.35 -23.38 5.87
CA GLY A 771 -31.42 -24.56 6.74
C GLY A 771 -30.06 -24.97 7.31
N SER A 772 -29.17 -24.01 7.58
CA SER A 772 -27.81 -24.28 8.06
C SER A 772 -27.80 -24.85 9.48
N HIS A 773 -26.88 -25.77 9.76
CA HIS A 773 -26.68 -26.34 11.09
C HIS A 773 -25.33 -25.91 11.68
N ASP A 774 -25.29 -25.56 12.97
CA ASP A 774 -24.03 -25.23 13.67
C ASP A 774 -23.51 -26.46 14.43
N GLU A 775 -22.23 -26.81 14.25
CA GLU A 775 -21.59 -27.95 14.93
C GLU A 775 -21.16 -27.68 16.37
N LEU A 776 -21.32 -26.44 16.87
CA LEU A 776 -20.93 -26.01 18.21
C LEU A 776 -19.46 -26.33 18.51
N ARG A 777 -18.59 -25.94 17.56
CA ARG A 777 -17.13 -26.06 17.67
C ARG A 777 -16.43 -24.73 17.85
N SER A 778 -16.92 -23.67 17.21
CA SER A 778 -16.37 -22.32 17.37
C SER A 778 -16.49 -21.89 18.84
N PRO A 779 -15.52 -21.10 19.37
CA PRO A 779 -15.60 -20.59 20.72
C PRO A 779 -16.89 -19.80 20.96
N SER A 780 -17.28 -18.92 20.02
CA SER A 780 -18.54 -18.17 20.12
C SER A 780 -19.77 -19.07 20.23
N ALA A 781 -19.90 -20.09 19.36
CA ALA A 781 -21.03 -21.02 19.44
C ALA A 781 -21.05 -21.81 20.76
N CYS A 782 -19.89 -22.23 21.25
CA CYS A 782 -19.78 -22.92 22.54
C CYS A 782 -20.24 -22.02 23.69
N LEU A 783 -19.84 -20.75 23.69
CA LEU A 783 -20.22 -19.78 24.71
C LEU A 783 -21.72 -19.48 24.70
N VAL A 784 -22.33 -19.32 23.51
CA VAL A 784 -23.78 -19.09 23.37
C VAL A 784 -24.60 -20.22 24.00
N VAL A 785 -24.17 -21.48 23.83
CA VAL A 785 -24.89 -22.66 24.35
C VAL A 785 -24.43 -23.06 25.77
N GLY A 786 -23.39 -22.42 26.33
CA GLY A 786 -22.82 -22.77 27.63
C GLY A 786 -22.02 -24.08 27.63
N LYS A 787 -21.49 -24.49 26.46
CA LYS A 787 -20.62 -25.65 26.30
C LYS A 787 -19.15 -25.27 26.54
N VAL A 788 -18.34 -26.22 27.02
CA VAL A 788 -16.90 -26.02 27.16
C VAL A 788 -16.25 -25.80 25.79
N VAL A 789 -15.47 -24.72 25.66
CA VAL A 789 -14.74 -24.36 24.45
C VAL A 789 -13.65 -25.40 24.16
N LYS A 790 -13.54 -25.85 22.92
CA LYS A 790 -12.53 -26.83 22.46
C LYS A 790 -11.15 -26.18 22.20
N GLY A 791 -10.65 -25.45 23.19
CA GLY A 791 -9.33 -24.81 23.17
C GLY A 791 -8.63 -24.93 24.52
N GLY A 792 -7.31 -24.88 24.54
CA GLY A 792 -6.50 -25.00 25.76
C GLY A 792 -6.81 -26.26 26.56
N THR A 793 -7.26 -26.09 27.79
CA THR A 793 -7.63 -27.19 28.70
C THR A 793 -8.88 -27.96 28.27
N GLY A 794 -9.72 -27.41 27.39
CA GLY A 794 -10.91 -28.05 26.86
C GLY A 794 -10.66 -28.93 25.61
N LEU A 795 -9.42 -29.03 25.13
CA LEU A 795 -9.09 -29.81 23.93
C LEU A 795 -9.12 -31.33 24.15
N PHE A 796 -8.94 -31.80 25.39
CA PHE A 796 -8.91 -33.22 25.73
C PHE A 796 -9.90 -33.56 26.85
N GLU A 797 -10.29 -34.83 26.89
CA GLU A 797 -11.13 -35.37 27.96
C GLU A 797 -10.28 -36.15 28.96
N LEU A 798 -10.58 -35.95 30.25
CA LEU A 798 -9.99 -36.74 31.32
C LEU A 798 -10.85 -37.98 31.57
N LYS A 799 -10.21 -39.16 31.48
CA LYS A 799 -10.84 -40.44 31.82
C LYS A 799 -10.11 -41.05 33.01
N GLN A 800 -10.84 -41.37 34.06
CA GLN A 800 -10.29 -42.11 35.19
C GLN A 800 -10.28 -43.61 34.84
N PRO A 801 -9.11 -44.27 34.80
CA PRO A 801 -9.07 -45.72 34.63
C PRO A 801 -9.69 -46.37 35.87
N LEU A 802 -10.86 -47.01 35.69
CA LEU A 802 -11.47 -47.84 36.72
C LEU A 802 -10.58 -49.07 36.91
N ARG A 803 -10.17 -49.33 38.16
CA ARG A 803 -9.28 -50.43 38.54
C ARG A 803 -10.00 -51.76 38.58
#